data_AF-A0A441CGW4-F1
#
_entry.id   AF-A0A441CGW4-F1
#
_cell.length_a   1.000
_cell.length_b   1.000
_cell.length_c   1.000
_cell.angle_alpha   90.00
_cell.angle_beta   90.00
_cell.angle_gamma   90.00
#
_symmetry.space_group_name_H-M   'P 1'
#
loop_
_entity.id
_entity.type
_entity.pdbx_description
1 polymer ?
#
loop_
_entity_poly.entity_id
_entity_poly.type
_entity_poly.pdbx_seq_one_letter_code
_entity_poly.pdbx_strand_id
1 'polypeptide(L)'
;MPSALPGISPTTRGEGRRKRSPFVPILLGDCASPRYLWRVTEQPRLAEQNAAAHLPEPFLKWFAQKGWSARAHQIELLATAQAGQSVLLIAPTGAGKTLAGFLPSLTELAGRPGRRPGQARRGIHTLYISPLKALAVDIERNLGKPVEEIGLSVTIETRTGDTPAHKRQRQKLAPPDILLTTPEQLALLIAAPDARRFFEDLRYVVLDELHSLVTSKRGHLLALGLARLRSFVPGLQTIGLSATVAEPDELRRWLVSQNPPGGMAELIVVTGGAKPEISILDSEEHVPWAGHSARYATPEIYNEVKRHKTTLLFVNTRSQAELLFQELWRVNDDTLPIALHHGSLDVAQRRRVEKAMGENALRAIVATSTLDLGIDWGDVDLVVHVGAPKGASRLAQRIGRANHRMDEPSKAILIPANRFEVLECRAALDANYLGAQDTPPLVDGGLDVLAQHVLGCACGAPFHADALFEEVRTAAPYAELDRPTFDRVVDFVATGGYALKNYERYARIRLNKDGLWRVSNPRIAQQYRLNVGTIIEVPALNVRYVKAGSKGSASRGGRVLGKIEEAFLETLTHGDTFMFAGKVLRFEGIRDNECFVSNAPGSDAKVPYYGGGKFPLSTYLAEQVRIMLDDPQRWKKLPEQVADWLRFQADKSVLPKRDDLLIETFPRGNRHYLVAYPFEGRLAHQTLGMLLTRRLDRAGARPLGFVATDYALAIWSLADMGRMFRARKPSLSQLFDQDMLGDDLEAWLADSWLLKRTFRNCALISGLIEKRHPGQEKSGRQVTVSTDLIYDVLRSHEPDHILLQATRADAATGLLDVSRLAEMLSRIQGRIVHKHLEQISPLAVPIMLEIGKMPVHGEADDTLLMDAATLVEEAMGTK
;
A
#
# COMPACT_ATOMS: atom_id res chain seq x y z
N MET A 1 19.60 -84.13 -14.36
CA MET A 1 20.89 -84.32 -15.07
C MET A 1 21.54 -82.94 -15.29
N PRO A 2 22.87 -82.85 -15.51
CA PRO A 2 23.71 -81.71 -15.09
C PRO A 2 23.68 -80.55 -16.13
N SER A 3 24.44 -79.45 -16.07
CA SER A 3 25.80 -79.12 -15.55
C SER A 3 26.00 -77.58 -15.63
N ALA A 4 26.93 -76.90 -14.94
CA ALA A 4 27.86 -77.26 -13.86
C ALA A 4 28.30 -75.98 -13.07
N LEU A 5 28.91 -76.21 -11.91
CA LEU A 5 29.47 -75.28 -10.92
C LEU A 5 31.04 -75.30 -11.00
N PRO A 6 31.84 -74.74 -10.05
CA PRO A 6 31.92 -73.35 -9.60
C PRO A 6 33.36 -72.83 -9.28
N GLY A 7 33.46 -71.56 -8.85
CA GLY A 7 34.21 -71.21 -7.62
C GLY A 7 35.53 -70.42 -7.76
N ILE A 8 36.07 -69.80 -6.70
CA ILE A 8 35.61 -69.62 -5.31
C ILE A 8 36.38 -68.46 -4.62
N SER A 9 35.93 -68.02 -3.43
CA SER A 9 36.47 -66.96 -2.55
C SER A 9 36.20 -67.35 -1.07
N PRO A 10 36.26 -66.51 0.00
CA PRO A 10 36.65 -65.09 0.15
C PRO A 10 37.47 -64.75 1.45
N THR A 11 37.61 -63.45 1.80
CA THR A 11 37.71 -62.88 3.19
C THR A 11 39.01 -63.10 4.01
N THR A 12 39.40 -62.26 5.00
CA THR A 12 38.64 -61.60 6.10
C THR A 12 39.08 -60.16 6.49
N ARG A 13 38.26 -59.51 7.36
CA ARG A 13 38.40 -58.13 7.91
C ARG A 13 39.09 -58.13 9.30
N GLY A 14 39.62 -56.98 9.75
CA GLY A 14 39.89 -56.75 11.19
C GLY A 14 40.56 -55.42 11.60
N GLU A 15 39.79 -54.55 12.27
CA GLU A 15 40.17 -53.58 13.34
C GLU A 15 41.25 -52.49 13.13
N GLY A 16 40.81 -51.21 13.17
CA GLY A 16 41.68 -50.03 13.25
C GLY A 16 41.52 -49.19 14.53
N ARG A 17 42.12 -47.98 14.56
CA ARG A 17 41.64 -46.81 15.34
C ARG A 17 42.39 -45.50 15.00
N ARG A 18 41.61 -44.44 14.66
CA ARG A 18 41.63 -43.01 15.14
C ARG A 18 42.98 -42.30 15.40
N LYS A 19 43.19 -40.99 15.12
CA LYS A 19 42.29 -39.85 14.80
C LYS A 19 43.09 -38.61 14.32
N ARG A 20 42.52 -37.82 13.38
CA ARG A 20 42.53 -36.33 13.19
C ARG A 20 42.71 -35.93 11.72
N SER A 21 41.91 -34.96 11.26
CA SER A 21 41.81 -34.48 9.88
C SER A 21 42.29 -33.02 9.73
N PRO A 22 42.72 -32.58 8.54
CA PRO A 22 42.81 -31.18 8.16
C PRO A 22 41.55 -30.68 7.43
N PHE A 23 41.41 -29.36 7.34
CA PHE A 23 40.29 -28.63 6.74
C PHE A 23 40.25 -28.72 5.20
N VAL A 24 39.06 -28.52 4.62
CA VAL A 24 38.81 -28.39 3.17
C VAL A 24 38.49 -26.92 2.85
N PRO A 25 39.16 -26.28 1.88
CA PRO A 25 38.79 -24.94 1.40
C PRO A 25 37.68 -25.01 0.35
N ILE A 26 36.69 -24.12 0.48
CA ILE A 26 35.60 -23.96 -0.50
C ILE A 26 36.07 -23.03 -1.62
N LEU A 27 35.80 -23.41 -2.87
CA LEU A 27 36.19 -22.64 -4.06
C LEU A 27 35.35 -21.37 -4.24
N LEU A 28 36.03 -20.30 -4.64
CA LEU A 28 35.44 -19.01 -5.01
C LEU A 28 34.64 -19.15 -6.32
N GLY A 29 33.39 -18.67 -6.32
CA GLY A 29 32.57 -18.54 -7.53
C GLY A 29 32.79 -17.19 -8.21
N ASP A 30 32.92 -17.19 -9.54
CA ASP A 30 33.23 -16.01 -10.34
C ASP A 30 32.15 -14.90 -10.27
N CYS A 31 32.61 -13.65 -10.35
CA CYS A 31 31.75 -12.46 -10.34
C CYS A 31 30.87 -12.37 -11.61
N ALA A 32 29.58 -12.64 -11.46
CA ALA A 32 28.59 -12.33 -12.49
C ALA A 32 28.14 -10.85 -12.42
N SER A 33 28.53 -10.06 -13.42
CA SER A 33 28.00 -8.71 -13.68
C SER A 33 26.46 -8.73 -13.86
N PRO A 34 25.72 -7.67 -13.48
CA PRO A 34 24.27 -7.60 -13.68
C PRO A 34 23.91 -7.49 -15.18
N ARG A 35 23.64 -8.63 -15.81
CA ARG A 35 23.11 -8.72 -17.18
C ARG A 35 21.58 -8.78 -17.16
N TYR A 36 20.94 -7.64 -16.93
CA TYR A 36 19.52 -7.42 -17.24
C TYR A 36 19.36 -6.64 -18.55
N LEU A 37 20.00 -7.15 -19.61
CA LEU A 37 19.56 -6.90 -20.97
C LEU A 37 18.51 -7.96 -21.30
N TRP A 38 17.30 -7.49 -21.53
CA TRP A 38 16.19 -8.29 -22.02
C TRP A 38 16.63 -9.17 -23.20
N ARG A 39 16.35 -10.47 -23.12
CA ARG A 39 16.13 -11.24 -24.35
C ARG A 39 14.66 -11.03 -24.69
N VAL A 40 14.39 -10.16 -25.66
CA VAL A 40 13.12 -10.20 -26.39
C VAL A 40 13.08 -11.57 -27.03
N THR A 41 12.18 -12.42 -26.55
CA THR A 41 11.85 -13.68 -27.22
C THR A 41 11.11 -13.33 -28.50
N GLU A 42 11.82 -13.41 -29.62
CA GLU A 42 11.22 -13.28 -30.94
C GLU A 42 10.19 -14.38 -31.19
N GLN A 43 9.08 -13.97 -31.81
CA GLN A 43 8.01 -14.75 -32.42
C GLN A 43 7.01 -15.50 -31.50
N PRO A 44 5.69 -15.33 -31.74
CA PRO A 44 4.63 -15.99 -30.98
C PRO A 44 4.42 -17.44 -31.45
N ARG A 45 5.23 -18.37 -30.94
CA ARG A 45 4.95 -19.81 -31.05
C ARG A 45 3.78 -20.22 -30.13
N LEU A 46 2.55 -19.88 -30.53
CA LEU A 46 1.28 -20.44 -30.00
C LEU A 46 0.02 -20.07 -30.83
N ALA A 47 0.13 -19.26 -31.89
CA ALA A 47 -1.04 -18.69 -32.57
C ALA A 47 -1.87 -19.64 -33.47
N GLU A 48 -1.40 -20.87 -33.75
CA GLU A 48 -1.99 -21.73 -34.80
C GLU A 48 -2.82 -22.93 -34.28
N GLN A 49 -3.08 -23.06 -32.97
CA GLN A 49 -3.82 -24.23 -32.43
C GLN A 49 -5.04 -23.92 -31.54
N ASN A 50 -5.33 -22.68 -31.19
CA ASN A 50 -6.54 -22.34 -30.45
C ASN A 50 -7.71 -22.06 -31.40
N ALA A 51 -8.72 -22.92 -31.36
CA ALA A 51 -10.02 -22.67 -32.00
C ALA A 51 -10.59 -21.33 -31.49
N ALA A 52 -10.88 -20.41 -32.40
CA ALA A 52 -11.33 -19.07 -32.05
C ALA A 52 -12.64 -19.12 -31.24
N ALA A 53 -12.62 -18.69 -29.97
CA ALA A 53 -13.81 -18.68 -29.13
C ALA A 53 -14.93 -17.88 -29.78
N HIS A 54 -16.08 -18.52 -29.99
CA HIS A 54 -17.23 -17.88 -30.61
C HIS A 54 -18.06 -17.14 -29.58
N LEU A 55 -18.22 -15.83 -29.77
CA LEU A 55 -19.19 -15.04 -29.00
C LEU A 55 -20.62 -15.49 -29.35
N PRO A 56 -21.51 -15.70 -28.36
CA PRO A 56 -22.91 -15.98 -28.63
C PRO A 56 -23.58 -14.84 -29.42
N GLU A 57 -24.54 -15.19 -30.28
CA GLU A 57 -25.21 -14.27 -31.19
C GLU A 57 -25.73 -12.95 -30.53
N PRO A 58 -26.29 -12.94 -29.30
CA PRO A 58 -26.70 -11.69 -28.64
C PRO A 58 -25.55 -10.70 -28.44
N PHE A 59 -24.34 -11.17 -28.12
CA PHE A 59 -23.17 -10.31 -27.93
C PHE A 59 -22.71 -9.73 -29.28
N LEU A 60 -22.66 -10.55 -30.33
CA LEU A 60 -22.30 -10.11 -31.69
C LEU A 60 -23.27 -9.04 -32.19
N LYS A 61 -24.58 -9.22 -31.98
CA LYS A 61 -25.62 -8.23 -32.31
C LYS A 61 -25.44 -6.94 -31.52
N TRP A 62 -25.21 -7.01 -30.22
CA TRP A 62 -24.99 -5.83 -29.37
C TRP A 62 -23.75 -5.03 -29.78
N PHE A 63 -22.61 -5.70 -30.00
CA PHE A 63 -21.40 -5.05 -30.51
C PHE A 63 -21.67 -4.34 -31.85
N ALA A 64 -22.30 -5.02 -32.81
CA ALA A 64 -22.64 -4.44 -34.11
C ALA A 64 -23.60 -3.23 -34.01
N GLN A 65 -24.61 -3.28 -33.13
CA GLN A 65 -25.53 -2.16 -32.88
C GLN A 65 -24.83 -0.91 -32.31
N LYS A 66 -23.73 -1.08 -31.58
CA LYS A 66 -22.90 0.03 -31.08
C LYS A 66 -21.87 0.53 -32.10
N GLY A 67 -21.74 -0.13 -33.26
CA GLY A 67 -20.63 0.10 -34.19
C GLY A 67 -19.28 -0.39 -33.65
N TRP A 68 -19.30 -1.33 -32.71
CA TRP A 68 -18.12 -1.85 -32.01
C TRP A 68 -17.78 -3.27 -32.49
N SER A 69 -16.55 -3.70 -32.19
CA SER A 69 -16.13 -5.10 -32.27
C SER A 69 -15.47 -5.52 -30.97
N ALA A 70 -15.55 -6.81 -30.64
CA ALA A 70 -14.83 -7.36 -29.49
C ALA A 70 -13.32 -7.29 -29.75
N ARG A 71 -12.56 -6.78 -28.78
CA ARG A 71 -11.10 -6.62 -28.91
C ARG A 71 -10.41 -7.99 -28.84
N ALA A 72 -9.27 -8.15 -29.51
CA ALA A 72 -8.56 -9.43 -29.61
C ALA A 72 -8.33 -10.10 -28.22
N HIS A 73 -7.84 -9.34 -27.24
CA HIS A 73 -7.61 -9.81 -25.88
C HIS A 73 -8.90 -10.21 -25.11
N GLN A 74 -10.07 -9.72 -25.53
CA GLN A 74 -11.36 -10.14 -24.95
C GLN A 74 -11.74 -11.54 -25.44
N ILE A 75 -11.51 -11.82 -26.74
CA ILE A 75 -11.72 -13.13 -27.35
C ILE A 75 -10.66 -14.14 -26.85
N GLU A 76 -9.41 -13.71 -26.71
CA GLU A 76 -8.33 -14.53 -26.18
C GLU A 76 -8.58 -14.94 -24.73
N LEU A 77 -8.95 -14.00 -23.85
CA LEU A 77 -9.32 -14.31 -22.47
C LEU A 77 -10.52 -15.27 -22.41
N LEU A 78 -11.53 -15.05 -23.26
CA LEU A 78 -12.68 -15.95 -23.37
C LEU A 78 -12.25 -17.38 -23.78
N ALA A 79 -11.39 -17.53 -24.79
CA ALA A 79 -10.89 -18.82 -25.25
C ALA A 79 -10.08 -19.55 -24.15
N THR A 80 -9.17 -18.84 -23.50
CA THR A 80 -8.32 -19.40 -22.44
C THR A 80 -9.15 -19.80 -21.20
N ALA A 81 -10.17 -19.01 -20.85
CA ALA A 81 -11.13 -19.38 -19.81
C ALA A 81 -12.00 -20.59 -20.23
N GLN A 82 -12.45 -20.67 -21.48
CA GLN A 82 -13.20 -21.83 -21.99
C GLN A 82 -12.35 -23.11 -22.02
N ALA A 83 -11.03 -23.00 -22.15
CA ALA A 83 -10.06 -24.10 -22.01
C ALA A 83 -9.78 -24.51 -20.54
N GLY A 84 -10.54 -23.98 -19.57
CA GLY A 84 -10.42 -24.33 -18.15
C GLY A 84 -9.24 -23.67 -17.42
N GLN A 85 -8.51 -22.75 -18.06
CA GLN A 85 -7.34 -22.10 -17.47
C GLN A 85 -7.71 -20.84 -16.67
N SER A 86 -6.91 -20.53 -15.65
CA SER A 86 -6.94 -19.22 -14.99
C SER A 86 -6.08 -18.22 -15.78
N VAL A 87 -6.41 -16.93 -15.72
CA VAL A 87 -5.79 -15.90 -16.60
C VAL A 87 -5.38 -14.66 -15.81
N LEU A 88 -4.20 -14.12 -16.10
CA LEU A 88 -3.81 -12.75 -15.78
C LEU A 88 -3.87 -11.90 -17.05
N LEU A 89 -4.78 -10.91 -17.09
CA LEU A 89 -4.84 -9.90 -18.13
C LEU A 89 -4.13 -8.62 -17.66
N ILE A 90 -3.05 -8.27 -18.34
CA ILE A 90 -2.37 -6.98 -18.21
C ILE A 90 -2.74 -6.14 -19.43
N ALA A 91 -3.44 -5.03 -19.20
CA ALA A 91 -3.84 -4.11 -20.27
C ALA A 91 -4.00 -2.69 -19.75
N PRO A 92 -3.82 -1.63 -20.57
CA PRO A 92 -3.95 -0.25 -20.11
C PRO A 92 -5.38 0.10 -19.61
N THR A 93 -5.53 1.26 -18.98
CA THR A 93 -6.86 1.86 -18.73
C THR A 93 -7.58 2.14 -20.06
N GLY A 94 -8.91 2.24 -20.07
CA GLY A 94 -9.70 2.35 -21.31
C GLY A 94 -9.70 1.10 -22.24
N ALA A 95 -8.81 0.11 -22.03
CA ALA A 95 -8.71 -1.10 -22.87
C ALA A 95 -9.92 -2.05 -22.77
N GLY A 96 -10.83 -1.86 -21.81
CA GLY A 96 -12.03 -2.70 -21.64
C GLY A 96 -11.79 -3.96 -20.80
N LYS A 97 -10.78 -3.93 -19.91
CA LYS A 97 -10.42 -5.01 -18.97
C LYS A 97 -11.62 -5.61 -18.23
N THR A 98 -12.51 -4.77 -17.71
CA THR A 98 -13.69 -5.19 -16.95
C THR A 98 -14.58 -6.09 -17.79
N LEU A 99 -14.95 -5.67 -19.01
CA LEU A 99 -15.77 -6.49 -19.90
C LEU A 99 -15.03 -7.78 -20.30
N ALA A 100 -13.72 -7.71 -20.54
CA ALA A 100 -12.90 -8.90 -20.80
C ALA A 100 -13.01 -9.93 -19.66
N GLY A 101 -12.81 -9.50 -18.42
CA GLY A 101 -12.83 -10.38 -17.24
C GLY A 101 -14.20 -10.98 -16.93
N PHE A 102 -15.30 -10.31 -17.28
CA PHE A 102 -16.65 -10.85 -17.14
C PHE A 102 -17.16 -11.63 -18.37
N LEU A 103 -16.47 -11.58 -19.50
CA LEU A 103 -16.94 -12.23 -20.74
C LEU A 103 -17.13 -13.76 -20.61
N PRO A 104 -16.24 -14.52 -19.93
CA PRO A 104 -16.48 -15.95 -19.67
C PRO A 104 -17.73 -16.18 -18.84
N SER A 105 -17.94 -15.36 -17.79
CA SER A 105 -19.11 -15.44 -16.92
C SER A 105 -20.40 -15.14 -17.67
N LEU A 106 -20.45 -14.02 -18.41
CA LEU A 106 -21.64 -13.59 -19.13
C LEU A 106 -22.02 -14.54 -20.27
N THR A 107 -21.04 -15.08 -20.99
CA THR A 107 -21.31 -16.04 -22.09
C THR A 107 -21.80 -17.38 -21.57
N GLU A 108 -21.23 -17.91 -20.47
CA GLU A 108 -21.75 -19.13 -19.83
C GLU A 108 -23.16 -18.90 -19.27
N LEU A 109 -23.39 -17.78 -18.57
CA LEU A 109 -24.70 -17.45 -18.01
C LEU A 109 -25.78 -17.24 -19.08
N ALA A 110 -25.43 -16.65 -20.23
CA ALA A 110 -26.34 -16.47 -21.37
C ALA A 110 -26.85 -17.81 -21.94
N GLY A 111 -26.04 -18.87 -21.87
CA GLY A 111 -26.41 -20.22 -22.30
C GLY A 111 -27.24 -21.01 -21.29
N ARG A 112 -27.48 -20.49 -20.07
CA ARG A 112 -28.16 -21.25 -19.01
C ARG A 112 -29.68 -21.26 -19.22
N PRO A 113 -30.33 -22.44 -19.22
CA PRO A 113 -31.78 -22.51 -19.27
C PRO A 113 -32.39 -21.93 -18.00
N GLY A 114 -33.47 -21.15 -18.16
CA GLY A 114 -34.20 -20.50 -17.07
C GLY A 114 -34.68 -21.50 -16.00
N ARG A 115 -34.65 -21.07 -14.73
CA ARG A 115 -35.02 -21.92 -13.59
C ARG A 115 -36.51 -22.29 -13.65
N ARG A 116 -36.81 -23.59 -13.66
CA ARG A 116 -38.19 -24.10 -13.64
C ARG A 116 -38.82 -23.91 -12.25
N PRO A 117 -40.16 -23.73 -12.14
CA PRO A 117 -40.86 -23.76 -10.85
C PRO A 117 -40.51 -25.03 -10.06
N GLY A 118 -40.32 -24.90 -8.74
CA GLY A 118 -39.95 -26.01 -7.85
C GLY A 118 -38.45 -26.38 -7.82
N GLN A 119 -37.62 -25.95 -8.78
CA GLN A 119 -36.17 -26.19 -8.70
C GLN A 119 -35.54 -25.39 -7.55
N ALA A 120 -34.58 -26.02 -6.85
CA ALA A 120 -33.74 -25.36 -5.87
C ALA A 120 -33.06 -24.12 -6.48
N ARG A 121 -32.82 -23.09 -5.65
CA ARG A 121 -31.98 -21.96 -6.06
C ARG A 121 -30.52 -22.41 -6.09
N ARG A 122 -29.82 -22.00 -7.15
CA ARG A 122 -28.39 -22.23 -7.39
C ARG A 122 -27.54 -21.41 -6.41
N GLY A 123 -26.30 -21.82 -6.23
CA GLY A 123 -25.24 -21.00 -5.63
C GLY A 123 -24.85 -19.82 -6.52
N ILE A 124 -23.90 -19.00 -6.07
CA ILE A 124 -23.32 -17.96 -6.95
C ILE A 124 -22.52 -18.61 -8.08
N HIS A 125 -22.52 -18.00 -9.26
CA HIS A 125 -21.71 -18.47 -10.40
C HIS A 125 -20.36 -17.75 -10.51
N THR A 126 -20.38 -16.44 -10.28
CA THR A 126 -19.19 -15.58 -10.41
C THR A 126 -19.04 -14.72 -9.17
N LEU A 127 -17.81 -14.69 -8.63
CA LEU A 127 -17.43 -13.83 -7.52
C LEU A 127 -16.48 -12.74 -8.03
N TYR A 128 -16.86 -11.48 -7.93
CA TYR A 128 -15.95 -10.36 -8.19
C TYR A 128 -15.43 -9.81 -6.86
N ILE A 129 -14.12 -9.63 -6.75
CA ILE A 129 -13.47 -9.17 -5.53
C ILE A 129 -12.69 -7.90 -5.83
N SER A 130 -13.06 -6.84 -5.14
CA SER A 130 -12.47 -5.51 -5.29
C SER A 130 -11.66 -5.09 -4.07
N PRO A 131 -10.54 -4.35 -4.25
CA PRO A 131 -9.90 -3.65 -3.14
C PRO A 131 -10.81 -2.59 -2.51
N LEU A 132 -11.73 -1.96 -3.26
CA LEU A 132 -12.51 -0.82 -2.77
C LEU A 132 -14.02 -1.08 -2.82
N LYS A 133 -14.73 -0.72 -1.74
CA LYS A 133 -16.21 -0.81 -1.71
C LYS A 133 -16.88 0.00 -2.82
N ALA A 134 -16.34 1.18 -3.14
CA ALA A 134 -16.89 2.07 -4.15
C ALA A 134 -16.76 1.47 -5.56
N LEU A 135 -15.61 0.83 -5.87
CA LEU A 135 -15.40 0.12 -7.13
C LEU A 135 -16.39 -1.04 -7.32
N ALA A 136 -16.72 -1.78 -6.25
CA ALA A 136 -17.75 -2.82 -6.35
C ALA A 136 -19.15 -2.28 -6.74
N VAL A 137 -19.51 -1.06 -6.33
CA VAL A 137 -20.77 -0.39 -6.73
C VAL A 137 -20.66 0.15 -8.16
N ASP A 138 -19.49 0.65 -8.55
CA ASP A 138 -19.24 1.14 -9.91
C ASP A 138 -19.33 0.01 -10.95
N ILE A 139 -18.75 -1.16 -10.64
CA ILE A 139 -18.89 -2.37 -11.47
C ILE A 139 -20.34 -2.87 -11.50
N GLU A 140 -21.13 -2.75 -10.42
CA GLU A 140 -22.58 -3.09 -10.42
C GLU A 140 -23.32 -2.28 -11.51
N ARG A 141 -23.03 -0.98 -11.60
CA ARG A 141 -23.61 -0.07 -12.61
C ARG A 141 -23.07 -0.35 -14.02
N ASN A 142 -21.75 -0.43 -14.16
CA ASN A 142 -21.09 -0.51 -15.47
C ASN A 142 -21.26 -1.89 -16.13
N LEU A 143 -21.46 -2.96 -15.35
CA LEU A 143 -21.79 -4.31 -15.83
C LEU A 143 -23.31 -4.50 -16.02
N GLY A 144 -24.15 -3.81 -15.24
CA GLY A 144 -25.60 -3.85 -15.41
C GLY A 144 -26.07 -3.37 -16.78
N LYS A 145 -25.48 -2.27 -17.30
CA LYS A 145 -25.82 -1.71 -18.60
C LYS A 145 -25.65 -2.69 -19.79
N PRO A 146 -24.49 -3.35 -20.02
CA PRO A 146 -24.38 -4.34 -21.09
C PRO A 146 -25.27 -5.57 -20.85
N VAL A 147 -25.50 -5.99 -19.60
CA VAL A 147 -26.44 -7.09 -19.30
C VAL A 147 -27.86 -6.76 -19.74
N GLU A 148 -28.34 -5.54 -19.46
CA GLU A 148 -29.65 -5.05 -19.89
C GLU A 148 -29.72 -4.87 -21.41
N GLU A 149 -28.72 -4.22 -22.01
CA GLU A 149 -28.68 -3.95 -23.46
C GLU A 149 -28.54 -5.22 -24.33
N ILE A 150 -27.89 -6.28 -23.84
CA ILE A 150 -27.81 -7.60 -24.50
C ILE A 150 -29.09 -8.43 -24.24
N GLY A 151 -29.91 -8.06 -23.25
CA GLY A 151 -31.13 -8.78 -22.87
C GLY A 151 -30.87 -10.04 -22.03
N LEU A 152 -29.79 -10.07 -21.25
CA LEU A 152 -29.40 -11.23 -20.45
C LEU A 152 -30.21 -11.33 -19.15
N SER A 153 -30.76 -12.50 -18.85
CA SER A 153 -31.45 -12.79 -17.57
C SER A 153 -30.46 -13.08 -16.44
N VAL A 154 -29.51 -12.17 -16.20
CA VAL A 154 -28.41 -12.31 -15.24
C VAL A 154 -28.61 -11.38 -14.05
N THR A 155 -28.53 -11.92 -12.83
CA THR A 155 -28.60 -11.12 -11.60
C THR A 155 -27.21 -10.75 -11.10
N ILE A 156 -26.94 -9.45 -10.97
CA ILE A 156 -25.69 -8.88 -10.44
C ILE A 156 -26.03 -8.15 -9.15
N GLU A 157 -25.29 -8.39 -8.06
CA GLU A 157 -25.45 -7.59 -6.85
C GLU A 157 -24.18 -7.36 -6.03
N THR A 158 -24.12 -6.20 -5.38
CA THR A 158 -23.14 -5.92 -4.33
C THR A 158 -23.43 -6.56 -2.98
N ARG A 159 -22.36 -7.05 -2.36
CA ARG A 159 -22.27 -7.49 -0.96
C ARG A 159 -21.02 -6.92 -0.32
N THR A 160 -21.18 -5.79 0.37
CA THR A 160 -20.13 -5.09 1.13
C THR A 160 -20.55 -4.97 2.60
N GLY A 161 -19.68 -4.38 3.45
CA GLY A 161 -20.05 -4.02 4.82
C GLY A 161 -21.24 -3.05 4.92
N ASP A 162 -21.56 -2.33 3.84
CA ASP A 162 -22.60 -1.31 3.80
C ASP A 162 -23.95 -1.87 3.28
N THR A 163 -23.98 -3.11 2.79
CA THR A 163 -25.19 -3.79 2.32
C THR A 163 -26.19 -3.97 3.47
N PRO A 164 -27.46 -3.51 3.36
CA PRO A 164 -28.46 -3.61 4.42
C PRO A 164 -28.75 -5.04 4.89
N ALA A 165 -29.06 -5.22 6.17
CA ALA A 165 -29.27 -6.53 6.79
C ALA A 165 -30.34 -7.40 6.07
N HIS A 166 -31.44 -6.80 5.60
CA HIS A 166 -32.47 -7.51 4.84
C HIS A 166 -31.94 -7.98 3.46
N LYS A 167 -31.20 -7.15 2.72
CA LYS A 167 -30.57 -7.54 1.44
C LYS A 167 -29.58 -8.68 1.68
N ARG A 168 -28.81 -8.64 2.79
CA ARG A 168 -27.88 -9.71 3.20
C ARG A 168 -28.57 -11.04 3.51
N GLN A 169 -29.71 -11.02 4.20
CA GLN A 169 -30.50 -12.22 4.52
C GLN A 169 -31.14 -12.83 3.26
N ARG A 170 -31.72 -12.00 2.38
CA ARG A 170 -32.24 -12.46 1.09
C ARG A 170 -31.13 -13.07 0.23
N GLN A 171 -29.97 -12.40 0.08
CA GLN A 171 -28.81 -12.92 -0.67
C GLN A 171 -28.40 -14.32 -0.20
N LYS A 172 -28.46 -14.60 1.11
CA LYS A 172 -28.15 -15.92 1.68
C LYS A 172 -29.12 -17.02 1.20
N LEU A 173 -30.40 -16.68 1.00
CA LEU A 173 -31.46 -17.60 0.56
C LEU A 173 -31.74 -17.54 -0.96
N ALA A 174 -31.17 -16.56 -1.63
CA ALA A 174 -31.29 -16.25 -3.05
C ALA A 174 -30.00 -15.56 -3.49
N PRO A 175 -28.93 -16.34 -3.75
CA PRO A 175 -27.70 -15.77 -4.27
C PRO A 175 -27.96 -15.15 -5.65
N PRO A 176 -27.29 -14.03 -5.99
CA PRO A 176 -27.24 -13.55 -7.36
C PRO A 176 -26.32 -14.47 -8.19
N ASP A 177 -26.45 -14.43 -9.51
CA ASP A 177 -25.52 -15.12 -10.42
C ASP A 177 -24.10 -14.55 -10.27
N ILE A 178 -23.98 -13.22 -10.19
CA ILE A 178 -22.72 -12.49 -10.01
C ILE A 178 -22.76 -11.71 -8.69
N LEU A 179 -21.84 -12.04 -7.77
CA LEU A 179 -21.70 -11.37 -6.48
C LEU A 179 -20.45 -10.47 -6.45
N LEU A 180 -20.65 -9.16 -6.28
CA LEU A 180 -19.58 -8.17 -6.20
C LEU A 180 -19.24 -7.88 -4.73
N THR A 181 -18.03 -8.18 -4.27
CA THR A 181 -17.69 -8.20 -2.84
C THR A 181 -16.26 -7.72 -2.51
N THR A 182 -15.90 -7.79 -1.23
CA THR A 182 -14.55 -7.47 -0.70
C THR A 182 -13.97 -8.67 0.05
N PRO A 183 -12.63 -8.76 0.24
CA PRO A 183 -11.98 -9.88 0.94
C PRO A 183 -12.57 -10.18 2.33
N GLU A 184 -12.97 -9.15 3.07
CA GLU A 184 -13.54 -9.28 4.42
C GLU A 184 -14.96 -9.87 4.40
N GLN A 185 -15.75 -9.53 3.37
CA GLN A 185 -17.07 -10.16 3.17
C GLN A 185 -16.94 -11.60 2.66
N LEU A 186 -15.93 -11.91 1.84
CA LEU A 186 -15.63 -13.30 1.49
C LEU A 186 -15.29 -14.13 2.73
N ALA A 187 -14.42 -13.63 3.61
CA ALA A 187 -14.10 -14.31 4.87
C ALA A 187 -15.32 -14.54 5.78
N LEU A 188 -16.32 -13.64 5.75
CA LEU A 188 -17.61 -13.81 6.43
C LEU A 188 -18.53 -14.85 5.77
N LEU A 189 -18.53 -14.94 4.44
CA LEU A 189 -19.31 -15.91 3.68
C LEU A 189 -18.74 -17.32 3.83
N ILE A 190 -17.41 -17.46 3.79
CA ILE A 190 -16.69 -18.72 4.03
C ILE A 190 -16.92 -19.25 5.45
N ALA A 191 -16.93 -18.36 6.45
CA ALA A 191 -17.20 -18.71 7.85
C ALA A 191 -18.70 -18.93 8.18
N ALA A 192 -19.57 -19.02 7.16
CA ALA A 192 -20.97 -19.39 7.34
C ALA A 192 -21.15 -20.93 7.30
N PRO A 193 -22.02 -21.53 8.13
CA PRO A 193 -22.25 -22.98 8.13
C PRO A 193 -22.70 -23.57 6.79
N ASP A 194 -23.33 -22.75 5.95
CA ASP A 194 -23.86 -23.10 4.63
C ASP A 194 -22.96 -22.63 3.46
N ALA A 195 -21.72 -22.23 3.74
CA ALA A 195 -20.77 -21.74 2.73
C ALA A 195 -20.58 -22.71 1.54
N ARG A 196 -20.43 -24.01 1.80
CA ARG A 196 -20.26 -25.03 0.74
C ARG A 196 -21.40 -24.98 -0.28
N ARG A 197 -22.64 -24.87 0.18
CA ARG A 197 -23.83 -24.75 -0.68
C ARG A 197 -23.89 -23.39 -1.38
N PHE A 198 -23.55 -22.30 -0.68
CA PHE A 198 -23.57 -20.96 -1.25
C PHE A 198 -22.61 -20.81 -2.46
N PHE A 199 -21.49 -21.53 -2.44
CA PHE A 199 -20.46 -21.52 -3.47
C PHE A 199 -20.49 -22.76 -4.40
N GLU A 200 -21.48 -23.65 -4.32
CA GLU A 200 -21.47 -24.94 -5.03
C GLU A 200 -21.45 -24.83 -6.57
N ASP A 201 -22.02 -23.75 -7.11
CA ASP A 201 -22.09 -23.44 -8.54
C ASP A 201 -20.99 -22.47 -9.02
N LEU A 202 -20.02 -22.10 -8.17
CA LEU A 202 -19.01 -21.08 -8.45
C LEU A 202 -18.03 -21.57 -9.53
N ARG A 203 -17.88 -20.79 -10.60
CA ARG A 203 -16.93 -21.06 -11.70
C ARG A 203 -15.75 -20.10 -11.75
N TYR A 204 -16.02 -18.81 -11.58
CA TYR A 204 -15.03 -17.76 -11.79
C TYR A 204 -14.88 -16.86 -10.55
N VAL A 205 -13.64 -16.55 -10.18
CA VAL A 205 -13.30 -15.40 -9.33
C VAL A 205 -12.60 -14.33 -10.16
N VAL A 206 -13.25 -13.19 -10.35
CA VAL A 206 -12.67 -12.02 -11.02
C VAL A 206 -12.03 -11.10 -9.97
N LEU A 207 -10.76 -10.77 -10.18
CA LEU A 207 -9.89 -10.07 -9.24
C LEU A 207 -9.35 -8.81 -9.91
N ASP A 208 -9.93 -7.66 -9.58
CA ASP A 208 -9.59 -6.39 -10.21
C ASP A 208 -8.53 -5.62 -9.42
N GLU A 209 -7.74 -4.83 -10.14
CA GLU A 209 -6.55 -4.12 -9.63
C GLU A 209 -5.64 -5.06 -8.80
N LEU A 210 -5.43 -6.30 -9.28
CA LEU A 210 -4.81 -7.40 -8.52
C LEU A 210 -3.50 -7.02 -7.81
N HIS A 211 -2.60 -6.32 -8.51
CA HIS A 211 -1.33 -5.81 -7.97
C HIS A 211 -1.47 -4.98 -6.67
N SER A 212 -2.63 -4.35 -6.43
CA SER A 212 -2.93 -3.58 -5.22
C SER A 212 -3.44 -4.42 -4.05
N LEU A 213 -3.95 -5.62 -4.33
CA LEU A 213 -4.45 -6.56 -3.32
C LEU A 213 -3.31 -7.41 -2.75
N VAL A 214 -2.47 -7.97 -3.63
CA VAL A 214 -1.55 -9.07 -3.30
C VAL A 214 -0.44 -8.71 -2.32
N THR A 215 0.05 -7.47 -2.35
CA THR A 215 1.13 -6.94 -1.49
C THR A 215 0.68 -6.55 -0.07
N SER A 216 -0.51 -6.98 0.36
CA SER A 216 -1.12 -6.56 1.62
C SER A 216 -1.69 -7.72 2.43
N LYS A 217 -1.88 -7.52 3.74
CA LYS A 217 -2.60 -8.47 4.60
C LYS A 217 -4.03 -8.78 4.13
N ARG A 218 -4.64 -7.92 3.28
CA ARG A 218 -5.92 -8.21 2.63
C ARG A 218 -5.76 -9.25 1.52
N GLY A 219 -4.66 -9.15 0.76
CA GLY A 219 -4.20 -10.19 -0.17
C GLY A 219 -3.92 -11.51 0.53
N HIS A 220 -3.30 -11.49 1.73
CA HIS A 220 -3.07 -12.72 2.50
C HIS A 220 -4.38 -13.40 2.92
N LEU A 221 -5.33 -12.63 3.45
CA LEU A 221 -6.66 -13.13 3.83
C LEU A 221 -7.42 -13.66 2.60
N LEU A 222 -7.29 -12.97 1.47
CA LEU A 222 -7.90 -13.35 0.21
C LEU A 222 -7.30 -14.63 -0.38
N ALA A 223 -5.97 -14.79 -0.35
CA ALA A 223 -5.30 -16.00 -0.83
C ALA A 223 -5.74 -17.25 -0.05
N LEU A 224 -5.85 -17.13 1.28
CA LEU A 224 -6.45 -18.16 2.14
C LEU A 224 -7.94 -18.39 1.83
N GLY A 225 -8.69 -17.33 1.51
CA GLY A 225 -10.07 -17.43 1.02
C GLY A 225 -10.17 -18.20 -0.29
N LEU A 226 -9.27 -17.97 -1.25
CA LEU A 226 -9.20 -18.69 -2.52
C LEU A 226 -8.83 -20.17 -2.33
N ALA A 227 -7.86 -20.47 -1.46
CA ALA A 227 -7.54 -21.85 -1.07
C ALA A 227 -8.78 -22.59 -0.54
N ARG A 228 -9.52 -21.94 0.37
CA ARG A 228 -10.78 -22.50 0.92
C ARG A 228 -11.89 -22.65 -0.11
N LEU A 229 -12.01 -21.73 -1.07
CA LEU A 229 -12.97 -21.87 -2.16
C LEU A 229 -12.60 -23.04 -3.10
N ARG A 230 -11.30 -23.26 -3.37
CA ARG A 230 -10.83 -24.41 -4.16
C ARG A 230 -11.10 -25.76 -3.47
N SER A 231 -11.10 -25.83 -2.15
CA SER A 231 -11.52 -27.05 -1.41
C SER A 231 -13.05 -27.25 -1.34
N PHE A 232 -13.82 -26.27 -1.81
CA PHE A 232 -15.26 -26.42 -2.08
C PHE A 232 -15.49 -26.77 -3.57
N VAL A 233 -14.78 -26.11 -4.48
CA VAL A 233 -14.86 -26.30 -5.93
C VAL A 233 -13.45 -26.44 -6.53
N PRO A 234 -12.95 -27.67 -6.75
CA PRO A 234 -11.60 -27.88 -7.27
C PRO A 234 -11.33 -27.31 -8.66
N GLY A 235 -12.37 -27.20 -9.51
CA GLY A 235 -12.31 -26.60 -10.85
C GLY A 235 -12.54 -25.09 -10.89
N LEU A 236 -12.24 -24.37 -9.80
CA LEU A 236 -12.43 -22.92 -9.71
C LEU A 236 -11.38 -22.16 -10.52
N GLN A 237 -11.82 -21.38 -11.50
CA GLN A 237 -10.94 -20.52 -12.30
C GLN A 237 -10.84 -19.12 -11.70
N THR A 238 -9.68 -18.49 -11.84
CA THR A 238 -9.43 -17.12 -11.40
C THR A 238 -9.02 -16.26 -12.58
N ILE A 239 -9.49 -15.01 -12.59
CA ILE A 239 -9.24 -14.02 -13.64
C ILE A 239 -8.69 -12.76 -12.96
N GLY A 240 -7.38 -12.58 -13.02
CA GLY A 240 -6.70 -11.38 -12.54
C GLY A 240 -6.70 -10.28 -13.59
N LEU A 241 -7.07 -9.07 -13.21
CA LEU A 241 -6.97 -7.87 -14.03
C LEU A 241 -5.94 -6.91 -13.42
N SER A 242 -5.07 -6.33 -14.23
CA SER A 242 -4.17 -5.24 -13.80
C SER A 242 -3.79 -4.32 -14.95
N ALA A 243 -3.42 -3.08 -14.60
CA ALA A 243 -2.96 -2.08 -15.57
C ALA A 243 -1.46 -2.21 -15.90
N THR A 244 -0.65 -2.40 -14.86
CA THR A 244 0.82 -2.40 -14.90
C THR A 244 1.33 -3.36 -13.83
N VAL A 245 2.22 -4.29 -14.19
CA VAL A 245 2.86 -5.28 -13.31
C VAL A 245 4.30 -5.51 -13.78
N ALA A 246 5.29 -5.13 -12.96
CA ALA A 246 6.71 -5.30 -13.32
C ALA A 246 7.10 -6.79 -13.44
N GLU A 247 6.64 -7.61 -12.47
CA GLU A 247 6.91 -9.04 -12.41
C GLU A 247 5.58 -9.83 -12.49
N PRO A 248 5.10 -10.17 -13.70
CA PRO A 248 3.79 -10.80 -13.87
C PRO A 248 3.71 -12.21 -13.26
N ASP A 249 4.82 -12.94 -13.21
CA ASP A 249 4.87 -14.34 -12.77
C ASP A 249 4.50 -14.52 -11.31
N GLU A 250 4.82 -13.55 -10.45
CA GLU A 250 4.37 -13.52 -9.06
C GLU A 250 2.83 -13.49 -8.95
N LEU A 251 2.18 -12.64 -9.74
CA LEU A 251 0.72 -12.53 -9.77
C LEU A 251 0.07 -13.74 -10.42
N ARG A 252 0.69 -14.32 -11.47
CA ARG A 252 0.26 -15.58 -12.10
C ARG A 252 0.30 -16.74 -11.11
N ARG A 253 1.36 -16.82 -10.29
CA ARG A 253 1.52 -17.81 -9.20
C ARG A 253 0.45 -17.61 -8.12
N TRP A 254 0.21 -16.36 -7.71
CA TRP A 254 -0.80 -16.02 -6.70
C TRP A 254 -2.24 -16.40 -7.11
N LEU A 255 -2.56 -16.29 -8.41
CA LEU A 255 -3.90 -16.59 -8.94
C LEU A 255 -4.32 -18.06 -8.84
N VAL A 256 -3.39 -19.02 -8.81
CA VAL A 256 -3.69 -20.46 -8.91
C VAL A 256 -3.33 -21.25 -7.63
N SER A 257 -3.59 -22.56 -7.63
CA SER A 257 -3.14 -23.45 -6.56
C SER A 257 -1.63 -23.61 -6.61
N GLN A 258 -0.96 -23.51 -5.46
CA GLN A 258 0.44 -23.88 -5.29
C GLN A 258 0.63 -25.34 -4.79
N ASN A 259 -0.37 -26.19 -5.05
CA ASN A 259 -0.25 -27.63 -4.95
C ASN A 259 -0.71 -28.25 -6.28
N PRO A 260 0.21 -28.85 -7.10
CA PRO A 260 1.67 -28.88 -6.89
C PRO A 260 2.30 -27.46 -6.95
N PRO A 261 3.48 -27.24 -6.32
CA PRO A 261 4.15 -25.94 -6.33
C PRO A 261 4.56 -25.48 -7.73
N GLY A 262 4.60 -24.16 -7.94
CA GLY A 262 5.08 -23.55 -9.19
C GLY A 262 4.01 -23.41 -10.28
N GLY A 263 2.75 -23.75 -10.00
CA GLY A 263 1.64 -23.49 -10.91
C GLY A 263 1.50 -21.99 -11.22
N MET A 264 1.16 -21.65 -12.47
CA MET A 264 0.94 -20.29 -12.94
C MET A 264 -0.36 -20.19 -13.74
N ALA A 265 -1.06 -19.07 -13.64
CA ALA A 265 -2.10 -18.68 -14.60
C ALA A 265 -1.50 -18.39 -16.00
N GLU A 266 -2.33 -18.46 -17.04
CA GLU A 266 -1.98 -17.96 -18.37
C GLU A 266 -1.84 -16.44 -18.37
N LEU A 267 -1.02 -15.91 -19.27
CA LEU A 267 -0.70 -14.48 -19.33
C LEU A 267 -1.12 -13.86 -20.67
N ILE A 268 -1.98 -12.85 -20.60
CA ILE A 268 -2.37 -12.03 -21.75
C ILE A 268 -1.87 -10.61 -21.49
N VAL A 269 -1.00 -10.09 -22.37
CA VAL A 269 -0.47 -8.73 -22.30
C VAL A 269 -0.91 -7.92 -23.51
N VAL A 270 -1.65 -6.84 -23.28
CA VAL A 270 -2.11 -5.93 -24.33
C VAL A 270 -1.07 -4.84 -24.54
N THR A 271 -0.39 -4.88 -25.68
CA THR A 271 0.52 -3.82 -26.14
C THR A 271 -0.24 -2.77 -26.96
N GLY A 272 0.13 -1.49 -26.80
CA GLY A 272 -0.44 -0.38 -27.56
C GLY A 272 -1.39 0.52 -26.75
N GLY A 273 -2.06 1.43 -27.47
CA GLY A 273 -2.82 2.56 -26.92
C GLY A 273 -2.15 3.91 -27.22
N ALA A 274 -2.91 5.00 -27.14
CA ALA A 274 -2.37 6.35 -27.32
C ALA A 274 -1.32 6.68 -26.23
N LYS A 275 -0.18 7.23 -26.64
CA LYS A 275 0.86 7.65 -25.67
C LYS A 275 0.34 8.84 -24.85
N PRO A 276 0.48 8.83 -23.51
CA PRO A 276 0.01 9.94 -22.70
C PRO A 276 0.83 11.21 -22.97
N GLU A 277 0.13 12.35 -22.98
CA GLU A 277 0.71 13.68 -23.10
C GLU A 277 0.97 14.21 -21.68
N ILE A 278 2.23 14.10 -21.24
CA ILE A 278 2.63 14.46 -19.87
C ILE A 278 3.64 15.60 -19.94
N SER A 279 3.35 16.71 -19.27
CA SER A 279 4.30 17.80 -19.06
C SER A 279 4.62 18.00 -17.57
N ILE A 280 5.71 18.71 -17.31
CA ILE A 280 5.93 19.36 -16.01
C ILE A 280 5.50 20.82 -16.22
N LEU A 281 4.79 21.39 -15.26
CA LEU A 281 4.38 22.79 -15.33
C LEU A 281 5.62 23.69 -15.39
N ASP A 282 5.66 24.52 -16.43
CA ASP A 282 6.58 25.66 -16.52
C ASP A 282 5.90 26.86 -15.86
N SER A 283 6.59 27.48 -14.90
CA SER A 283 6.07 28.57 -14.06
C SER A 283 7.12 29.67 -14.00
N GLU A 284 6.68 30.92 -14.12
CA GLU A 284 7.55 32.09 -14.02
C GLU A 284 8.03 32.31 -12.57
N GLU A 285 7.32 31.74 -11.59
CA GLU A 285 7.67 31.79 -10.17
C GLU A 285 8.75 30.76 -9.79
N HIS A 286 9.52 31.09 -8.76
CA HIS A 286 10.63 30.23 -8.33
C HIS A 286 10.12 28.98 -7.59
N VAL A 287 10.60 27.80 -8.00
CA VAL A 287 10.27 26.53 -7.35
C VAL A 287 10.86 26.55 -5.92
N PRO A 288 10.05 26.31 -4.88
CA PRO A 288 10.50 26.36 -3.50
C PRO A 288 11.68 25.42 -3.19
N TRP A 289 12.53 25.84 -2.25
CA TRP A 289 13.64 25.02 -1.78
C TRP A 289 13.17 23.79 -1.01
N ALA A 290 12.09 23.89 -0.24
CA ALA A 290 11.57 22.83 0.62
C ALA A 290 10.05 22.91 0.79
N GLY A 291 9.47 21.83 1.32
CA GLY A 291 8.04 21.75 1.63
C GLY A 291 7.24 20.94 0.60
N HIS A 292 5.92 20.93 0.80
CA HIS A 292 4.96 20.06 0.09
C HIS A 292 3.82 20.89 -0.55
N SER A 293 4.00 22.20 -0.69
CA SER A 293 2.98 23.15 -1.16
C SER A 293 3.35 23.67 -2.55
N ALA A 294 2.42 23.59 -3.51
CA ALA A 294 2.56 24.18 -4.83
C ALA A 294 1.90 25.57 -4.91
N ARG A 295 1.91 26.33 -3.80
CA ARG A 295 1.25 27.64 -3.71
C ARG A 295 1.70 28.63 -4.79
N TYR A 296 2.99 28.57 -5.15
CA TYR A 296 3.59 29.39 -6.20
C TYR A 296 2.88 29.23 -7.57
N ALA A 297 2.42 28.02 -7.88
CA ALA A 297 1.76 27.65 -9.13
C ALA A 297 0.21 27.76 -9.09
N THR A 298 -0.38 28.36 -8.04
CA THR A 298 -1.85 28.42 -7.89
C THR A 298 -2.54 29.12 -9.08
N PRO A 299 -2.05 30.28 -9.59
CA PRO A 299 -2.65 30.94 -10.74
C PRO A 299 -2.65 30.08 -12.01
N GLU A 300 -1.55 29.39 -12.29
CA GLU A 300 -1.39 28.51 -13.46
C GLU A 300 -2.29 27.29 -13.36
N ILE A 301 -2.37 26.65 -12.18
CA ILE A 301 -3.33 25.57 -11.92
C ILE A 301 -4.77 26.05 -12.21
N TYR A 302 -5.14 27.24 -11.73
CA TYR A 302 -6.46 27.79 -11.96
C TYR A 302 -6.72 28.09 -13.45
N ASN A 303 -5.71 28.57 -14.18
CA ASN A 303 -5.78 28.77 -15.63
C ASN A 303 -5.97 27.46 -16.41
N GLU A 304 -5.33 26.37 -15.99
CA GLU A 304 -5.55 25.04 -16.60
C GLU A 304 -6.96 24.49 -16.34
N VAL A 305 -7.50 24.71 -15.13
CA VAL A 305 -8.91 24.39 -14.79
C VAL A 305 -9.91 25.19 -15.65
N LYS A 306 -9.55 26.39 -16.10
CA LYS A 306 -10.38 27.19 -17.03
C LYS A 306 -10.31 26.68 -18.47
N ARG A 307 -9.13 26.21 -18.91
CA ARG A 307 -8.91 25.64 -20.25
C ARG A 307 -9.60 24.29 -20.47
N HIS A 308 -9.73 23.49 -19.42
CA HIS A 308 -10.22 22.10 -19.47
C HIS A 308 -11.63 21.93 -18.87
N LYS A 309 -12.45 21.04 -19.44
CA LYS A 309 -13.85 20.81 -19.03
C LYS A 309 -13.95 20.31 -17.59
N THR A 310 -13.16 19.31 -17.21
CA THR A 310 -13.21 18.62 -15.92
C THR A 310 -11.81 18.18 -15.53
N THR A 311 -11.15 18.97 -14.68
CA THR A 311 -9.78 18.69 -14.21
C THR A 311 -9.76 17.89 -12.92
N LEU A 312 -8.98 16.80 -12.88
CA LEU A 312 -8.77 16.00 -11.67
C LEU A 312 -7.39 16.32 -11.06
N LEU A 313 -7.37 16.97 -9.90
CA LEU A 313 -6.14 17.39 -9.21
C LEU A 313 -5.79 16.41 -8.10
N PHE A 314 -4.79 15.56 -8.36
CA PHE A 314 -4.26 14.63 -7.38
C PHE A 314 -3.22 15.27 -6.46
N VAL A 315 -3.32 14.97 -5.18
CA VAL A 315 -2.36 15.31 -4.12
C VAL A 315 -1.98 14.08 -3.31
N ASN A 316 -0.82 14.11 -2.67
CA ASN A 316 -0.31 12.97 -1.92
C ASN A 316 -0.87 12.86 -0.49
N THR A 317 -1.31 13.96 0.13
CA THR A 317 -1.83 13.96 1.51
C THR A 317 -3.16 14.71 1.64
N ARG A 318 -3.98 14.34 2.63
CA ARG A 318 -5.25 15.02 2.94
C ARG A 318 -5.03 16.48 3.29
N SER A 319 -3.97 16.76 4.05
CA SER A 319 -3.51 18.10 4.43
C SER A 319 -3.22 18.98 3.20
N GLN A 320 -2.54 18.42 2.19
CA GLN A 320 -2.27 19.08 0.92
C GLN A 320 -3.55 19.30 0.08
N ALA A 321 -4.55 18.39 0.18
CA ALA A 321 -5.84 18.53 -0.49
C ALA A 321 -6.62 19.74 0.02
N GLU A 322 -6.74 19.86 1.35
CA GLU A 322 -7.42 20.96 2.03
C GLU A 322 -6.71 22.30 1.71
N LEU A 323 -5.37 22.33 1.76
CA LEU A 323 -4.57 23.50 1.42
C LEU A 323 -4.76 23.95 -0.03
N LEU A 324 -4.59 23.05 -1.00
CA LEU A 324 -4.75 23.38 -2.43
C LEU A 324 -6.18 23.82 -2.73
N PHE A 325 -7.18 23.18 -2.14
CA PHE A 325 -8.58 23.60 -2.29
C PHE A 325 -8.83 25.00 -1.73
N GLN A 326 -8.22 25.38 -0.59
CA GLN A 326 -8.32 26.75 -0.06
C GLN A 326 -7.62 27.78 -0.96
N GLU A 327 -6.42 27.50 -1.46
CA GLU A 327 -5.72 28.44 -2.35
C GLU A 327 -6.47 28.61 -3.69
N LEU A 328 -6.97 27.52 -4.29
CA LEU A 328 -7.83 27.60 -5.47
C LEU A 328 -9.13 28.36 -5.19
N TRP A 329 -9.76 28.16 -4.02
CA TRP A 329 -10.97 28.89 -3.63
C TRP A 329 -10.72 30.39 -3.45
N ARG A 330 -9.53 30.79 -3.00
CA ARG A 330 -9.12 32.20 -2.84
C ARG A 330 -8.95 32.93 -4.17
N VAL A 331 -8.56 32.23 -5.24
CA VAL A 331 -8.39 32.80 -6.60
C VAL A 331 -9.58 32.49 -7.53
N ASN A 332 -10.69 31.95 -7.00
CA ASN A 332 -11.81 31.48 -7.82
C ASN A 332 -12.78 32.60 -8.23
N ASP A 333 -12.26 33.64 -8.89
CA ASP A 333 -13.03 34.81 -9.31
C ASP A 333 -14.16 34.45 -10.28
N ASP A 334 -13.95 33.45 -11.15
CA ASP A 334 -14.95 32.95 -12.10
C ASP A 334 -16.03 32.05 -11.44
N THR A 335 -15.98 31.84 -10.11
CA THR A 335 -16.92 31.01 -9.32
C THR A 335 -17.08 29.57 -9.79
N LEU A 336 -16.03 29.00 -10.38
CA LEU A 336 -16.03 27.64 -10.95
C LEU A 336 -16.45 26.60 -9.88
N PRO A 337 -17.25 25.57 -10.24
CA PRO A 337 -17.59 24.49 -9.32
C PRO A 337 -16.38 23.57 -9.10
N ILE A 338 -15.59 23.91 -8.07
CA ILE A 338 -14.46 23.12 -7.57
C ILE A 338 -14.92 22.31 -6.35
N ALA A 339 -14.56 21.03 -6.29
CA ALA A 339 -14.86 20.13 -5.18
C ALA A 339 -13.61 19.57 -4.48
N LEU A 340 -13.76 19.13 -3.24
CA LEU A 340 -12.73 18.48 -2.43
C LEU A 340 -13.16 17.03 -2.11
N HIS A 341 -12.25 16.06 -2.28
CA HIS A 341 -12.53 14.65 -2.07
C HIS A 341 -11.38 13.87 -1.39
N HIS A 342 -11.56 13.50 -0.12
CA HIS A 342 -10.65 12.59 0.59
C HIS A 342 -11.39 11.81 1.69
N GLY A 343 -10.82 10.68 2.10
CA GLY A 343 -11.49 9.69 2.97
C GLY A 343 -11.89 10.15 4.38
N SER A 344 -11.39 11.31 4.84
CA SER A 344 -11.80 11.91 6.11
C SER A 344 -13.12 12.68 6.05
N LEU A 345 -13.59 13.06 4.85
CA LEU A 345 -14.86 13.77 4.67
C LEU A 345 -16.06 12.85 4.93
N ASP A 346 -17.16 13.46 5.38
CA ASP A 346 -18.43 12.76 5.58
C ASP A 346 -18.91 11.99 4.33
N VAL A 347 -19.56 10.86 4.56
CA VAL A 347 -20.01 9.95 3.49
C VAL A 347 -21.05 10.61 2.58
N ALA A 348 -21.94 11.44 3.11
CA ALA A 348 -22.94 12.14 2.30
C ALA A 348 -22.31 13.29 1.49
N GLN A 349 -21.24 13.92 2.00
CA GLN A 349 -20.46 14.89 1.22
C GLN A 349 -19.74 14.20 0.06
N ARG A 350 -19.03 13.10 0.31
CA ARG A 350 -18.34 12.34 -0.75
C ARG A 350 -19.30 11.86 -1.84
N ARG A 351 -20.41 11.21 -1.46
CA ARG A 351 -21.46 10.79 -2.41
C ARG A 351 -22.05 11.93 -3.24
N ARG A 352 -22.11 13.15 -2.71
CA ARG A 352 -22.55 14.32 -3.48
C ARG A 352 -21.52 14.75 -4.53
N VAL A 353 -20.23 14.72 -4.19
CA VAL A 353 -19.13 14.98 -5.14
C VAL A 353 -19.06 13.89 -6.20
N GLU A 354 -19.07 12.62 -5.78
CA GLU A 354 -19.11 11.43 -6.66
C GLU A 354 -20.29 11.53 -7.66
N LYS A 355 -21.49 11.91 -7.18
CA LYS A 355 -22.67 12.13 -8.04
C LYS A 355 -22.47 13.31 -9.00
N ALA A 356 -22.07 14.48 -8.52
CA ALA A 356 -21.90 15.68 -9.35
C ALA A 356 -20.79 15.50 -10.40
N MET A 357 -19.77 14.68 -10.11
CA MET A 357 -18.73 14.29 -11.06
C MET A 357 -19.31 13.42 -12.18
N GLY A 358 -20.08 12.38 -11.85
CA GLY A 358 -20.77 11.55 -12.85
C GLY A 358 -21.87 12.26 -13.66
N GLU A 359 -22.37 13.40 -13.16
CA GLU A 359 -23.27 14.31 -13.89
C GLU A 359 -22.50 15.38 -14.72
N ASN A 360 -21.15 15.31 -14.78
CA ASN A 360 -20.26 16.29 -15.43
C ASN A 360 -20.51 17.76 -14.97
N ALA A 361 -20.93 17.94 -13.71
CA ALA A 361 -21.31 19.24 -13.14
C ALA A 361 -20.17 19.98 -12.41
N LEU A 362 -18.95 19.43 -12.42
CA LEU A 362 -17.78 19.97 -11.71
C LEU A 362 -16.67 20.34 -12.71
N ARG A 363 -16.02 21.49 -12.49
CA ARG A 363 -14.87 21.94 -13.28
C ARG A 363 -13.55 21.41 -12.76
N ALA A 364 -13.45 21.21 -11.45
CA ALA A 364 -12.27 20.64 -10.83
C ALA A 364 -12.60 19.82 -9.57
N ILE A 365 -11.82 18.76 -9.34
CA ILE A 365 -11.88 17.96 -8.12
C ILE A 365 -10.47 17.85 -7.55
N VAL A 366 -10.26 18.38 -6.34
CA VAL A 366 -9.02 18.20 -5.57
C VAL A 366 -9.15 16.92 -4.74
N ALA A 367 -8.29 15.94 -4.98
CA ALA A 367 -8.42 14.61 -4.38
C ALA A 367 -7.10 13.97 -3.94
N THR A 368 -7.17 13.18 -2.87
CA THR A 368 -6.10 12.22 -2.55
C THR A 368 -6.31 10.93 -3.35
N SER A 369 -5.56 9.87 -3.03
CA SER A 369 -5.67 8.52 -3.62
C SER A 369 -7.04 7.84 -3.56
N THR A 370 -8.06 8.49 -2.99
CA THR A 370 -9.45 8.04 -3.03
C THR A 370 -10.04 7.94 -4.44
N LEU A 371 -9.46 8.62 -5.43
CA LEU A 371 -9.90 8.56 -6.83
C LEU A 371 -8.87 7.88 -7.76
N ASP A 372 -7.78 7.30 -7.22
CA ASP A 372 -6.70 6.67 -8.03
C ASP A 372 -7.18 5.41 -8.78
N LEU A 373 -8.09 4.62 -8.19
CA LEU A 373 -8.32 3.22 -8.55
C LEU A 373 -9.72 2.94 -9.11
N GLY A 374 -9.74 2.07 -10.14
CA GLY A 374 -10.87 1.35 -10.75
C GLY A 374 -12.09 2.10 -11.29
N ILE A 375 -12.52 3.21 -10.69
CA ILE A 375 -13.84 3.80 -10.94
C ILE A 375 -13.81 4.64 -12.22
N ASP A 376 -14.87 4.51 -13.02
CA ASP A 376 -15.15 5.36 -14.18
C ASP A 376 -15.87 6.63 -13.71
N TRP A 377 -15.15 7.75 -13.71
CA TRP A 377 -15.59 9.01 -13.10
C TRP A 377 -16.19 10.02 -14.09
N GLY A 378 -16.35 9.67 -15.37
CA GLY A 378 -16.86 10.56 -16.42
C GLY A 378 -15.76 11.15 -17.32
N ASP A 379 -16.12 12.14 -18.14
CA ASP A 379 -15.22 12.74 -19.16
C ASP A 379 -14.21 13.73 -18.52
N VAL A 380 -13.28 13.21 -17.72
CA VAL A 380 -12.10 13.94 -17.24
C VAL A 380 -11.14 14.16 -18.40
N ASP A 381 -10.80 15.41 -18.71
CA ASP A 381 -9.95 15.76 -19.86
C ASP A 381 -8.51 16.14 -19.48
N LEU A 382 -8.26 16.48 -18.21
CA LEU A 382 -6.94 16.75 -17.66
C LEU A 382 -6.76 16.16 -16.26
N VAL A 383 -5.60 15.53 -16.01
CA VAL A 383 -5.11 15.18 -14.68
C VAL A 383 -3.95 16.10 -14.27
N VAL A 384 -4.10 16.84 -13.18
CA VAL A 384 -3.01 17.61 -12.58
C VAL A 384 -2.47 16.86 -11.38
N HIS A 385 -1.16 16.71 -11.26
CA HIS A 385 -0.51 16.04 -10.14
C HIS A 385 0.30 17.04 -9.33
N VAL A 386 -0.17 17.36 -8.12
CA VAL A 386 0.44 18.36 -7.23
C VAL A 386 1.34 17.69 -6.19
N GLY A 387 2.60 18.09 -6.22
CA GLY A 387 3.73 17.33 -5.68
C GLY A 387 4.11 16.15 -6.60
N ALA A 388 5.30 15.60 -6.42
CA ALA A 388 5.78 14.49 -7.24
C ALA A 388 5.04 13.14 -6.94
N PRO A 389 4.94 12.20 -7.90
CA PRO A 389 4.03 11.05 -7.81
C PRO A 389 4.49 9.90 -6.88
N LYS A 390 5.74 9.91 -6.42
CA LYS A 390 6.36 8.87 -5.57
C LYS A 390 6.38 7.45 -6.18
N GLY A 391 6.00 7.28 -7.45
CA GLY A 391 6.10 6.02 -8.18
C GLY A 391 5.52 6.10 -9.60
N ALA A 392 6.17 5.45 -10.56
CA ALA A 392 5.80 5.44 -11.99
C ALA A 392 4.45 4.73 -12.23
N SER A 393 4.22 3.55 -11.63
CA SER A 393 2.94 2.83 -11.75
C SER A 393 1.77 3.64 -11.21
N ARG A 394 1.96 4.38 -10.11
CA ARG A 394 0.92 5.28 -9.56
C ARG A 394 0.64 6.45 -10.49
N LEU A 395 1.68 7.00 -11.11
CA LEU A 395 1.50 8.06 -12.10
C LEU A 395 0.66 7.55 -13.28
N ALA A 396 1.01 6.40 -13.86
CA ALA A 396 0.24 5.79 -14.95
C ALA A 396 -1.24 5.54 -14.59
N GLN A 397 -1.52 5.06 -13.37
CA GLN A 397 -2.89 4.87 -12.87
C GLN A 397 -3.69 6.17 -12.72
N ARG A 398 -3.05 7.24 -12.22
CA ARG A 398 -3.65 8.57 -12.06
C ARG A 398 -3.93 9.21 -13.42
N ILE A 399 -2.94 9.21 -14.31
CA ILE A 399 -3.04 9.78 -15.66
C ILE A 399 -4.08 9.05 -16.49
N GLY A 400 -4.15 7.73 -16.39
CA GLY A 400 -5.14 6.91 -17.09
C GLY A 400 -6.60 7.25 -16.80
N ARG A 401 -6.90 8.16 -15.85
CA ARG A 401 -8.23 8.74 -15.59
C ARG A 401 -8.60 9.85 -16.58
N ALA A 402 -7.64 10.57 -17.15
CA ALA A 402 -7.90 11.54 -18.22
C ALA A 402 -8.10 10.84 -19.56
N ASN A 403 -9.11 11.25 -20.33
CA ASN A 403 -9.48 10.68 -21.63
C ASN A 403 -9.46 9.14 -21.60
N HIS A 404 -10.30 8.52 -20.75
CA HIS A 404 -10.28 7.08 -20.42
C HIS A 404 -10.76 6.17 -21.60
N ARG A 405 -10.07 6.27 -22.73
CA ARG A 405 -10.29 5.55 -24.00
C ARG A 405 -8.94 5.06 -24.50
N MET A 406 -8.93 3.93 -25.21
CA MET A 406 -7.70 3.29 -25.66
C MET A 406 -6.95 4.12 -26.75
N ASP A 407 -7.72 4.90 -27.50
CA ASP A 407 -7.30 5.54 -28.75
C ASP A 407 -7.12 7.08 -28.61
N GLU A 408 -7.38 7.64 -27.43
CA GLU A 408 -7.20 9.07 -27.11
C GLU A 408 -6.09 9.24 -26.06
N PRO A 409 -5.18 10.22 -26.20
CA PRO A 409 -4.09 10.39 -25.25
C PRO A 409 -4.60 10.98 -23.92
N SER A 410 -4.31 10.29 -22.82
CA SER A 410 -4.47 10.85 -21.48
C SER A 410 -3.54 12.06 -21.29
N LYS A 411 -4.09 13.20 -20.88
CA LYS A 411 -3.33 14.43 -20.65
C LYS A 411 -3.03 14.64 -19.17
N ALA A 412 -1.79 15.03 -18.86
CA ALA A 412 -1.41 15.34 -17.50
C ALA A 412 -0.32 16.41 -17.33
N ILE A 413 -0.40 17.14 -16.21
CA ILE A 413 0.58 18.16 -15.81
C ILE A 413 1.11 17.82 -14.42
N LEU A 414 2.42 17.69 -14.29
CA LEU A 414 3.13 17.49 -13.02
C LEU A 414 3.56 18.83 -12.42
N ILE A 415 3.28 19.04 -11.13
CA ILE A 415 3.59 20.31 -10.43
C ILE A 415 4.43 19.99 -9.19
N PRO A 416 5.77 20.11 -9.27
CA PRO A 416 6.67 19.77 -8.18
C PRO A 416 6.54 20.76 -7.01
N ALA A 417 6.50 20.29 -5.76
CA ALA A 417 6.39 21.19 -4.61
C ALA A 417 7.73 21.79 -4.14
N ASN A 418 8.85 21.24 -4.61
CA ASN A 418 10.20 21.70 -4.30
C ASN A 418 11.22 21.24 -5.36
N ARG A 419 12.47 21.74 -5.28
CA ARG A 419 13.53 21.46 -6.28
C ARG A 419 13.90 19.97 -6.42
N PHE A 420 13.89 19.18 -5.35
CA PHE A 420 14.09 17.73 -5.46
C PHE A 420 12.91 17.03 -6.15
N GLU A 421 11.68 17.51 -5.91
CA GLU A 421 10.49 17.01 -6.61
C GLU A 421 10.51 17.31 -8.12
N VAL A 422 11.25 18.32 -8.58
CA VAL A 422 11.47 18.53 -10.03
C VAL A 422 12.24 17.36 -10.65
N LEU A 423 13.29 16.87 -9.95
CA LEU A 423 14.05 15.68 -10.37
C LEU A 423 13.16 14.42 -10.34
N GLU A 424 12.33 14.28 -9.30
CA GLU A 424 11.38 13.17 -9.18
C GLU A 424 10.31 13.18 -10.29
N CYS A 425 9.75 14.35 -10.60
CA CYS A 425 8.80 14.52 -11.71
C CYS A 425 9.45 14.21 -13.07
N ARG A 426 10.69 14.65 -13.29
CA ARG A 426 11.47 14.29 -14.50
C ARG A 426 11.72 12.79 -14.59
N ALA A 427 12.11 12.17 -13.47
CA ALA A 427 12.33 10.73 -13.39
C ALA A 427 11.05 9.94 -13.68
N ALA A 428 9.90 10.37 -13.14
CA ALA A 428 8.61 9.72 -13.38
C ALA A 428 8.10 9.91 -14.83
N LEU A 429 8.37 11.06 -15.44
CA LEU A 429 8.11 11.32 -16.85
C LEU A 429 8.93 10.38 -17.76
N ASP A 430 10.24 10.30 -17.52
CA ASP A 430 11.14 9.41 -18.26
C ASP A 430 10.79 7.93 -18.03
N ALA A 431 10.41 7.55 -16.79
CA ALA A 431 9.93 6.21 -16.44
C ALA A 431 8.69 5.80 -17.24
N ASN A 432 7.70 6.69 -17.34
CA ASN A 432 6.46 6.44 -18.04
C ASN A 432 6.69 6.22 -19.55
N TYR A 433 7.58 7.00 -20.19
CA TYR A 433 7.94 6.78 -21.60
C TYR A 433 8.70 5.48 -21.86
N LEU A 434 9.45 4.98 -20.87
CA LEU A 434 10.13 3.70 -20.92
C LEU A 434 9.23 2.51 -20.52
N GLY A 435 8.01 2.77 -20.04
CA GLY A 435 7.13 1.74 -19.51
C GLY A 435 7.60 1.08 -18.22
N ALA A 436 8.49 1.74 -17.46
CA ALA A 436 9.03 1.25 -16.20
C ALA A 436 7.94 1.20 -15.10
N GLN A 437 7.99 0.17 -14.25
CA GLN A 437 6.91 -0.16 -13.32
C GLN A 437 7.45 -0.49 -11.93
N ASP A 438 6.80 0.08 -10.91
CA ASP A 438 7.19 0.04 -9.51
C ASP A 438 6.29 -0.90 -8.70
N THR A 439 6.11 -2.14 -9.16
CA THR A 439 5.33 -3.14 -8.41
C THR A 439 6.21 -3.70 -7.28
N PRO A 440 5.83 -3.55 -5.99
CA PRO A 440 6.57 -4.20 -4.91
C PRO A 440 6.46 -5.73 -5.03
N PRO A 441 7.49 -6.48 -4.60
CA PRO A 441 7.44 -7.94 -4.58
C PRO A 441 6.32 -8.44 -3.65
N LEU A 442 5.88 -9.68 -3.87
CA LEU A 442 5.04 -10.38 -2.91
C LEU A 442 5.77 -10.57 -1.58
N VAL A 443 5.00 -10.49 -0.50
CA VAL A 443 5.47 -10.70 0.87
C VAL A 443 4.85 -11.95 1.47
N ASP A 444 5.53 -12.54 2.45
CA ASP A 444 5.08 -13.75 3.12
C ASP A 444 3.79 -13.55 3.93
N GLY A 445 3.04 -14.64 4.07
CA GLY A 445 1.75 -14.68 4.74
C GLY A 445 1.84 -14.40 6.25
N GLY A 446 1.31 -13.25 6.66
CA GLY A 446 1.25 -12.84 8.08
C GLY A 446 0.51 -13.84 9.00
N LEU A 447 1.20 -14.32 10.04
CA LEU A 447 0.71 -15.35 10.97
C LEU A 447 -0.55 -14.92 11.75
N ASP A 448 -0.75 -13.62 11.98
CA ASP A 448 -1.97 -13.06 12.57
C ASP A 448 -3.19 -13.21 11.64
N VAL A 449 -2.99 -13.05 10.32
CA VAL A 449 -4.01 -13.29 9.29
C VAL A 449 -4.34 -14.77 9.18
N LEU A 450 -3.33 -15.65 9.26
CA LEU A 450 -3.54 -17.10 9.31
C LEU A 450 -4.35 -17.51 10.54
N ALA A 451 -4.01 -16.98 11.72
CA ALA A 451 -4.77 -17.24 12.95
C ALA A 451 -6.25 -16.83 12.83
N GLN A 452 -6.52 -15.68 12.20
CA GLN A 452 -7.88 -15.24 11.88
C GLN A 452 -8.60 -16.23 10.95
N HIS A 453 -7.92 -16.71 9.90
CA HIS A 453 -8.50 -17.65 8.95
C HIS A 453 -8.80 -19.03 9.56
N VAL A 454 -7.90 -19.56 10.40
CA VAL A 454 -8.10 -20.82 11.16
C VAL A 454 -9.35 -20.71 12.05
N LEU A 455 -9.52 -19.58 12.76
CA LEU A 455 -10.73 -19.33 13.54
C LEU A 455 -11.98 -19.24 12.65
N GLY A 456 -11.88 -18.58 11.49
CA GLY A 456 -12.95 -18.50 10.50
C GLY A 456 -13.39 -19.86 9.97
N CYS A 457 -12.44 -20.77 9.71
CA CYS A 457 -12.72 -22.15 9.33
C CYS A 457 -13.53 -22.88 10.41
N ALA A 458 -13.08 -22.84 11.68
CA ALA A 458 -13.82 -23.41 12.81
C ALA A 458 -15.24 -22.84 12.99
N CYS A 459 -15.47 -21.56 12.63
CA CYS A 459 -16.78 -20.93 12.69
C CYS A 459 -17.74 -21.45 11.61
N GLY A 460 -17.22 -21.82 10.44
CA GLY A 460 -17.99 -22.44 9.35
C GLY A 460 -18.29 -23.92 9.62
N ALA A 461 -17.26 -24.73 9.88
CA ALA A 461 -17.41 -26.15 10.17
C ALA A 461 -16.21 -26.70 10.97
N PRO A 462 -16.35 -27.82 11.69
CA PRO A 462 -15.21 -28.53 12.27
C PRO A 462 -14.19 -28.95 11.20
N PHE A 463 -12.89 -28.96 11.54
CA PHE A 463 -11.81 -29.29 10.59
C PHE A 463 -10.71 -30.18 11.21
N HIS A 464 -10.05 -31.00 10.38
CA HIS A 464 -8.80 -31.69 10.76
C HIS A 464 -7.60 -30.78 10.50
N ALA A 465 -6.63 -30.76 11.43
CA ALA A 465 -5.45 -29.90 11.33
C ALA A 465 -4.64 -30.19 10.05
N ASP A 466 -4.39 -31.48 9.75
CA ASP A 466 -3.61 -31.90 8.57
C ASP A 466 -4.25 -31.45 7.26
N ALA A 467 -5.57 -31.62 7.13
CA ALA A 467 -6.32 -31.21 5.94
C ALA A 467 -6.34 -29.67 5.76
N LEU A 468 -6.39 -28.91 6.85
CA LEU A 468 -6.31 -27.45 6.79
C LEU A 468 -4.89 -26.97 6.49
N PHE A 469 -3.85 -27.67 6.96
CA PHE A 469 -2.46 -27.36 6.63
C PHE A 469 -2.20 -27.50 5.11
N GLU A 470 -2.59 -28.62 4.52
CA GLU A 470 -2.45 -28.86 3.08
C GLU A 470 -3.30 -27.87 2.24
N GLU A 471 -4.48 -27.48 2.73
CA GLU A 471 -5.30 -26.43 2.11
C GLU A 471 -4.58 -25.07 2.14
N VAL A 472 -4.05 -24.67 3.29
CA VAL A 472 -3.33 -23.39 3.49
C VAL A 472 -2.12 -23.28 2.57
N ARG A 473 -1.35 -24.36 2.38
CA ARG A 473 -0.19 -24.38 1.47
C ARG A 473 -0.54 -24.22 -0.01
N THR A 474 -1.82 -24.36 -0.40
CA THR A 474 -2.24 -24.02 -1.77
C THR A 474 -2.30 -22.51 -2.04
N ALA A 475 -2.25 -21.67 -1.00
CA ALA A 475 -2.19 -20.21 -1.11
C ALA A 475 -0.73 -19.73 -1.25
N ALA A 476 -0.43 -18.95 -2.30
CA ALA A 476 0.95 -18.56 -2.62
C ALA A 476 1.75 -17.87 -1.50
N PRO A 477 1.17 -17.02 -0.62
CA PRO A 477 1.90 -16.45 0.53
C PRO A 477 2.21 -17.43 1.66
N TYR A 478 1.68 -18.66 1.61
CA TYR A 478 1.82 -19.69 2.65
C TYR A 478 2.31 -21.04 2.08
N ALA A 479 2.78 -21.09 0.83
CA ALA A 479 3.22 -22.33 0.18
C ALA A 479 4.41 -23.00 0.91
N GLU A 480 5.32 -22.17 1.44
CA GLU A 480 6.50 -22.59 2.21
C GLU A 480 6.25 -22.64 3.72
N LEU A 481 5.00 -22.53 4.19
CA LEU A 481 4.67 -22.59 5.62
C LEU A 481 5.04 -23.96 6.20
N ASP A 482 5.92 -23.96 7.20
CA ASP A 482 6.31 -25.16 7.91
C ASP A 482 5.21 -25.66 8.88
N ARG A 483 5.20 -26.98 9.09
CA ARG A 483 4.16 -27.62 9.91
C ARG A 483 4.22 -27.20 11.40
N PRO A 484 5.38 -27.16 12.09
CA PRO A 484 5.48 -26.64 13.45
C PRO A 484 4.90 -25.23 13.63
N THR A 485 5.14 -24.30 12.71
CA THR A 485 4.57 -22.94 12.76
C THR A 485 3.05 -22.97 12.60
N PHE A 486 2.52 -23.79 11.69
CA PHE A 486 1.07 -23.96 11.55
C PHE A 486 0.42 -24.51 12.84
N ASP A 487 0.98 -25.57 13.43
CA ASP A 487 0.42 -26.17 14.66
C ASP A 487 0.45 -25.14 15.82
N ARG A 488 1.52 -24.35 15.95
CA ARG A 488 1.59 -23.23 16.92
C ARG A 488 0.52 -22.16 16.68
N VAL A 489 0.15 -21.88 15.42
CA VAL A 489 -0.98 -20.99 15.11
C VAL A 489 -2.31 -21.62 15.53
N VAL A 490 -2.52 -22.92 15.30
CA VAL A 490 -3.73 -23.63 15.75
C VAL A 490 -3.85 -23.61 17.29
N ASP A 491 -2.75 -23.88 18.00
CA ASP A 491 -2.71 -23.82 19.48
C ASP A 491 -2.96 -22.40 20.03
N PHE A 492 -2.41 -21.39 19.38
CA PHE A 492 -2.71 -19.99 19.67
C PHE A 492 -4.20 -19.67 19.43
N VAL A 493 -4.81 -20.18 18.34
CA VAL A 493 -6.26 -20.02 18.13
C VAL A 493 -7.05 -20.75 19.22
N ALA A 494 -6.63 -21.95 19.60
CA ALA A 494 -7.26 -22.75 20.65
C ALA A 494 -7.24 -22.11 22.04
N THR A 495 -6.11 -21.52 22.45
CA THR A 495 -5.86 -21.15 23.86
C THR A 495 -5.34 -19.73 24.10
N GLY A 496 -4.93 -19.01 23.05
CA GLY A 496 -4.22 -17.72 23.16
C GLY A 496 -2.71 -17.82 23.38
N GLY A 497 -2.15 -19.02 23.55
CA GLY A 497 -0.74 -19.26 23.88
C GLY A 497 -0.55 -19.74 25.32
N TYR A 498 0.67 -20.16 25.67
CA TYR A 498 0.96 -20.78 26.97
C TYR A 498 0.62 -19.85 28.15
N ALA A 499 0.96 -18.56 28.03
CA ALA A 499 0.68 -17.56 29.07
C ALA A 499 -0.82 -17.28 29.27
N LEU A 500 -1.66 -17.58 28.26
CA LEU A 500 -3.08 -17.20 28.24
C LEU A 500 -4.06 -18.36 28.38
N LYS A 501 -3.59 -19.62 28.25
CA LYS A 501 -4.39 -20.85 28.31
C LYS A 501 -5.28 -21.01 29.54
N ASN A 502 -4.90 -20.42 30.68
CA ASN A 502 -5.62 -20.52 31.95
C ASN A 502 -6.86 -19.62 32.02
N TYR A 503 -7.05 -18.68 31.09
CA TYR A 503 -8.21 -17.79 31.05
C TYR A 503 -9.25 -18.32 30.05
N GLU A 504 -10.43 -18.70 30.52
CA GLU A 504 -11.50 -19.27 29.68
C GLU A 504 -11.85 -18.44 28.44
N ARG A 505 -11.70 -17.11 28.53
CA ARG A 505 -11.98 -16.17 27.42
C ARG A 505 -11.14 -16.42 26.16
N TYR A 506 -9.98 -17.07 26.28
CA TYR A 506 -9.10 -17.39 25.15
C TYR A 506 -9.25 -18.82 24.62
N ALA A 507 -10.12 -19.64 25.24
CA ALA A 507 -10.41 -20.99 24.80
C ALA A 507 -11.36 -21.02 23.57
N ARG A 508 -10.92 -20.50 22.41
CA ARG A 508 -11.80 -20.19 21.26
C ARG A 508 -12.21 -21.41 20.44
N ILE A 509 -11.30 -22.38 20.25
CA ILE A 509 -11.57 -23.67 19.59
C ILE A 509 -11.13 -24.83 20.49
N ARG A 510 -11.75 -26.01 20.31
CA ARG A 510 -11.41 -27.24 21.03
C ARG A 510 -11.44 -28.43 20.08
N LEU A 511 -10.53 -29.38 20.29
CA LEU A 511 -10.54 -30.68 19.64
C LEU A 511 -11.70 -31.51 20.20
N ASN A 512 -12.45 -32.19 19.33
CA ASN A 512 -13.47 -33.17 19.73
C ASN A 512 -12.88 -34.59 19.80
N LYS A 513 -13.72 -35.58 20.14
CA LYS A 513 -13.31 -37.00 20.21
C LYS A 513 -12.91 -37.60 18.85
N ASP A 514 -13.33 -36.96 17.76
CA ASP A 514 -13.14 -37.41 16.37
C ASP A 514 -11.89 -36.78 15.73
N GLY A 515 -11.06 -36.05 16.50
CA GLY A 515 -9.86 -35.37 15.99
C GLY A 515 -10.15 -34.11 15.14
N LEU A 516 -11.34 -33.53 15.28
CA LEU A 516 -11.77 -32.30 14.62
C LEU A 516 -11.74 -31.10 15.58
N TRP A 517 -11.11 -30.02 15.14
CA TRP A 517 -11.17 -28.71 15.80
C TRP A 517 -12.51 -28.03 15.49
N ARG A 518 -13.20 -27.54 16.52
CA ARG A 518 -14.45 -26.78 16.40
C ARG A 518 -14.48 -25.58 17.35
N VAL A 519 -15.31 -24.57 17.07
CA VAL A 519 -15.58 -23.48 18.04
C VAL A 519 -16.06 -24.03 19.38
N SER A 520 -15.55 -23.47 20.46
CA SER A 520 -15.90 -23.89 21.84
C SER A 520 -17.32 -23.47 22.24
N ASN A 521 -17.80 -22.34 21.71
CA ASN A 521 -19.10 -21.74 22.00
C ASN A 521 -19.63 -20.97 20.77
N PRO A 522 -20.93 -21.03 20.41
CA PRO A 522 -21.52 -20.24 19.33
C PRO A 522 -21.28 -18.72 19.41
N ARG A 523 -21.06 -18.18 20.60
CA ARG A 523 -20.67 -16.77 20.83
C ARG A 523 -19.36 -16.43 20.13
N ILE A 524 -18.40 -17.34 20.06
CA ILE A 524 -17.12 -17.13 19.33
C ILE A 524 -17.40 -16.85 17.84
N ALA A 525 -18.30 -17.61 17.21
CA ALA A 525 -18.69 -17.38 15.82
C ALA A 525 -19.46 -16.05 15.63
N GLN A 526 -20.28 -15.62 16.60
CA GLN A 526 -20.87 -14.27 16.58
C GLN A 526 -19.79 -13.18 16.67
N GLN A 527 -18.80 -13.40 17.54
CA GLN A 527 -17.75 -12.45 17.88
C GLN A 527 -16.72 -12.28 16.73
N TYR A 528 -16.33 -13.37 16.07
CA TYR A 528 -15.57 -13.37 14.82
C TYR A 528 -16.27 -12.51 13.75
N ARG A 529 -17.58 -12.70 13.55
CA ARG A 529 -18.38 -11.96 12.55
C ARG A 529 -18.46 -10.45 12.80
N LEU A 530 -18.15 -9.96 14.01
CA LEU A 530 -18.11 -8.54 14.35
C LEU A 530 -16.73 -7.88 14.13
N ASN A 531 -15.66 -8.66 14.10
CA ASN A 531 -14.28 -8.17 14.14
C ASN A 531 -13.42 -8.59 12.94
N VAL A 532 -13.86 -9.55 12.12
CA VAL A 532 -13.06 -10.07 11.00
C VAL A 532 -12.65 -9.00 9.98
N GLY A 533 -11.37 -9.00 9.63
CA GLY A 533 -10.75 -8.15 8.63
C GLY A 533 -9.26 -7.96 8.88
N THR A 534 -8.58 -7.24 8.00
CA THR A 534 -7.16 -6.86 8.20
C THR A 534 -6.92 -5.35 8.11
N ILE A 535 -7.97 -4.57 7.81
CA ILE A 535 -7.92 -3.10 7.87
C ILE A 535 -8.13 -2.66 9.31
N ILE A 536 -7.12 -2.01 9.89
CA ILE A 536 -7.22 -1.40 11.22
C ILE A 536 -7.29 0.11 11.04
N GLU A 537 -8.44 0.68 11.39
CA GLU A 537 -8.65 2.13 11.37
C GLU A 537 -7.79 2.79 12.46
N VAL A 538 -7.04 3.83 12.07
CA VAL A 538 -6.42 4.75 13.05
C VAL A 538 -7.55 5.39 13.87
N PRO A 539 -7.45 5.47 15.21
CA PRO A 539 -8.47 6.11 16.03
C PRO A 539 -8.74 7.54 15.57
N ALA A 540 -10.01 7.85 15.35
CA ALA A 540 -10.47 9.12 14.80
C ALA A 540 -11.84 9.49 15.34
N LEU A 541 -12.03 10.77 15.66
CA LEU A 541 -13.26 11.31 16.26
C LEU A 541 -14.10 12.01 15.19
N ASN A 542 -15.43 11.96 15.32
CA ASN A 542 -16.33 12.75 14.47
C ASN A 542 -16.12 14.25 14.77
N VAL A 543 -15.95 15.06 13.73
CA VAL A 543 -15.90 16.53 13.84
C VAL A 543 -17.31 17.08 13.65
N ARG A 544 -17.89 17.65 14.71
CA ARG A 544 -19.28 18.15 14.74
C ARG A 544 -19.35 19.65 14.92
N TYR A 545 -20.08 20.30 14.03
CA TYR A 545 -20.24 21.75 13.99
C TYR A 545 -21.27 22.28 15.01
N VAL A 546 -20.88 23.26 15.82
CA VAL A 546 -21.71 23.94 16.85
C VAL A 546 -21.64 25.46 16.74
N LYS A 547 -22.50 26.16 17.47
CA LYS A 547 -22.45 27.64 17.59
C LYS A 547 -21.29 28.05 18.49
N ALA A 548 -20.55 29.08 18.10
CA ALA A 548 -19.44 29.61 18.88
C ALA A 548 -19.90 30.07 20.28
N GLY A 549 -19.09 29.80 21.30
CA GLY A 549 -19.36 30.25 22.67
C GLY A 549 -20.39 29.42 23.44
N SER A 550 -20.85 28.28 22.92
CA SER A 550 -21.69 27.33 23.67
C SER A 550 -20.89 26.61 24.76
N LYS A 551 -20.59 27.31 25.87
CA LYS A 551 -20.06 26.71 27.09
C LYS A 551 -21.04 25.64 27.57
N GLY A 552 -20.65 24.36 27.49
CA GLY A 552 -21.39 23.28 28.14
C GLY A 552 -22.60 22.75 27.38
N SER A 553 -23.53 23.61 26.96
CA SER A 553 -24.84 23.19 26.42
C SER A 553 -24.76 22.68 24.98
N ALA A 554 -24.61 21.36 24.83
CA ALA A 554 -24.66 20.69 23.54
C ALA A 554 -26.12 20.57 23.05
N SER A 555 -26.53 21.40 22.10
CA SER A 555 -27.68 21.03 21.28
C SER A 555 -27.28 19.82 20.42
N ARG A 556 -27.91 18.68 20.69
CA ARG A 556 -27.79 17.44 19.87
C ARG A 556 -28.42 17.67 18.49
N GLY A 557 -27.70 18.37 17.61
CA GLY A 557 -28.17 18.73 16.27
C GLY A 557 -27.10 19.29 15.32
N GLY A 558 -25.84 19.43 15.77
CA GLY A 558 -24.74 19.90 14.92
C GLY A 558 -24.42 18.96 13.75
N ARG A 559 -24.16 19.51 12.56
CA ARG A 559 -23.77 18.73 11.36
C ARG A 559 -22.38 18.10 11.56
N VAL A 560 -22.23 16.82 11.23
CA VAL A 560 -20.91 16.17 11.14
C VAL A 560 -20.23 16.61 9.84
N LEU A 561 -18.95 16.98 9.92
CA LEU A 561 -18.13 17.38 8.76
C LEU A 561 -17.28 16.21 8.23
N GLY A 562 -16.91 15.28 9.11
CA GLY A 562 -16.06 14.15 8.79
C GLY A 562 -15.38 13.60 10.05
N LYS A 563 -14.22 12.97 9.89
CA LYS A 563 -13.40 12.41 10.98
C LYS A 563 -11.93 12.85 10.88
N ILE A 564 -11.35 13.22 12.02
CA ILE A 564 -9.92 13.54 12.18
C ILE A 564 -9.30 12.58 13.19
N GLU A 565 -8.02 12.23 12.98
CA GLU A 565 -7.26 11.34 13.86
C GLU A 565 -7.16 11.89 15.28
N GLU A 566 -7.42 11.03 16.27
CA GLU A 566 -7.49 11.37 17.70
C GLU A 566 -6.19 12.04 18.17
N ALA A 567 -5.05 11.52 17.74
CA ALA A 567 -3.72 12.03 18.07
C ALA A 567 -3.46 13.49 17.63
N PHE A 568 -4.10 13.99 16.55
CA PHE A 568 -4.01 15.41 16.22
C PHE A 568 -4.87 16.25 17.16
N LEU A 569 -6.10 15.79 17.44
CA LEU A 569 -7.04 16.51 18.29
C LEU A 569 -6.56 16.58 19.75
N GLU A 570 -5.79 15.60 20.22
CA GLU A 570 -5.10 15.61 21.52
C GLU A 570 -4.00 16.70 21.62
N THR A 571 -3.49 17.22 20.50
CA THR A 571 -2.54 18.36 20.50
C THR A 571 -3.22 19.73 20.55
N LEU A 572 -4.56 19.78 20.52
CA LEU A 572 -5.33 21.03 20.48
C LEU A 572 -5.80 21.47 21.86
N THR A 573 -5.70 22.77 22.10
CA THR A 573 -6.26 23.45 23.27
C THR A 573 -7.53 24.24 22.90
N HIS A 574 -8.43 24.46 23.85
CA HIS A 574 -9.68 25.17 23.61
C HIS A 574 -9.42 26.58 23.03
N GLY A 575 -9.99 26.85 21.85
CA GLY A 575 -9.78 28.09 21.11
C GLY A 575 -8.81 27.97 19.92
N ASP A 576 -8.02 26.89 19.82
CA ASP A 576 -7.13 26.64 18.67
C ASP A 576 -7.91 26.60 17.35
N THR A 577 -7.31 27.14 16.29
CA THR A 577 -7.84 27.08 14.91
C THR A 577 -7.18 25.98 14.11
N PHE A 578 -7.96 25.26 13.29
CA PHE A 578 -7.44 24.30 12.32
C PHE A 578 -8.27 24.23 11.03
N MET A 579 -7.66 23.77 9.94
CA MET A 579 -8.34 23.60 8.64
C MET A 579 -8.94 22.20 8.47
N PHE A 580 -10.22 22.13 8.12
CA PHE A 580 -10.89 20.87 7.76
C PHE A 580 -12.19 21.09 6.97
N ALA A 581 -12.48 20.20 6.02
CA ALA A 581 -13.63 20.22 5.13
C ALA A 581 -13.81 21.56 4.39
N GLY A 582 -12.70 22.15 3.91
CA GLY A 582 -12.65 23.44 3.22
C GLY A 582 -12.98 24.64 4.11
N LYS A 583 -12.73 24.55 5.43
CA LYS A 583 -13.05 25.60 6.41
C LYS A 583 -11.97 25.76 7.47
N VAL A 584 -11.84 26.98 7.99
CA VAL A 584 -11.14 27.27 9.25
C VAL A 584 -12.11 27.10 10.42
N LEU A 585 -11.77 26.19 11.31
CA LEU A 585 -12.60 25.73 12.43
C LEU A 585 -11.90 26.02 13.76
N ARG A 586 -12.65 26.49 14.75
CA ARG A 586 -12.19 26.65 16.14
C ARG A 586 -12.50 25.40 16.95
N PHE A 587 -11.54 24.89 17.69
CA PHE A 587 -11.70 23.76 18.60
C PHE A 587 -12.43 24.19 19.89
N GLU A 588 -13.63 23.66 20.11
CA GLU A 588 -14.42 23.91 21.32
C GLU A 588 -14.19 22.82 22.39
N GLY A 589 -13.76 21.62 22.00
CA GLY A 589 -13.38 20.52 22.91
C GLY A 589 -13.86 19.14 22.45
N ILE A 590 -13.44 18.08 23.17
CA ILE A 590 -13.85 16.69 22.94
C ILE A 590 -14.84 16.24 24.03
N ARG A 591 -15.97 15.63 23.64
CA ARG A 591 -16.95 15.00 24.55
C ARG A 591 -17.66 13.84 23.85
N ASP A 592 -18.13 12.85 24.58
CA ASP A 592 -18.89 11.71 24.05
C ASP A 592 -18.23 11.02 22.82
N ASN A 593 -16.89 11.01 22.78
CA ASN A 593 -16.07 10.52 21.65
C ASN A 593 -16.26 11.29 20.32
N GLU A 594 -16.62 12.58 20.41
CA GLU A 594 -16.73 13.53 19.29
C GLU A 594 -15.98 14.84 19.58
N CYS A 595 -15.46 15.46 18.53
CA CYS A 595 -14.80 16.77 18.56
C CYS A 595 -15.80 17.86 18.15
N PHE A 596 -16.00 18.85 19.01
CA PHE A 596 -16.91 19.97 18.76
C PHE A 596 -16.14 21.18 18.24
N VAL A 597 -16.68 21.83 17.20
CA VAL A 597 -16.04 22.95 16.51
C VAL A 597 -17.02 24.04 16.10
N SER A 598 -16.57 25.30 16.05
CA SER A 598 -17.29 26.41 15.42
C SER A 598 -16.52 26.98 14.22
N ASN A 599 -17.12 27.84 13.40
CA ASN A 599 -16.34 28.65 12.46
C ASN A 599 -15.38 29.60 13.22
N ALA A 600 -14.20 29.86 12.66
CA ALA A 600 -13.31 30.95 13.06
C ALA A 600 -12.99 31.88 11.87
N PRO A 601 -12.84 33.19 12.09
CA PRO A 601 -12.18 34.07 11.13
C PRO A 601 -10.65 33.91 11.24
N GLY A 602 -9.94 34.17 10.13
CA GLY A 602 -8.48 34.15 10.08
C GLY A 602 -7.92 33.17 9.04
N SER A 603 -6.68 33.41 8.63
CA SER A 603 -5.92 32.62 7.66
C SER A 603 -4.87 31.71 8.30
N ASP A 604 -4.51 31.97 9.56
CA ASP A 604 -3.52 31.21 10.33
C ASP A 604 -4.22 30.13 11.17
N ALA A 605 -4.10 28.88 10.72
CA ALA A 605 -4.82 27.74 11.25
C ALA A 605 -3.99 26.47 11.11
N LYS A 606 -3.90 25.70 12.20
CA LYS A 606 -3.14 24.44 12.24
C LYS A 606 -3.66 23.49 11.16
N VAL A 607 -2.76 22.81 10.45
CA VAL A 607 -3.16 21.80 9.46
C VAL A 607 -3.19 20.44 10.15
N PRO A 608 -4.31 19.69 10.12
CA PRO A 608 -4.34 18.34 10.67
C PRO A 608 -3.26 17.46 10.04
N TYR A 609 -2.40 16.89 10.88
CA TYR A 609 -1.50 15.83 10.46
C TYR A 609 -2.27 14.51 10.45
N TYR A 610 -1.95 13.65 9.49
CA TYR A 610 -2.52 12.31 9.37
C TYR A 610 -1.36 11.33 9.35
N GLY A 611 -1.34 10.38 10.29
CA GLY A 611 -0.28 9.37 10.39
C GLY A 611 -0.30 8.35 9.25
N GLY A 612 -1.40 8.25 8.51
CA GLY A 612 -1.52 7.42 7.32
C GLY A 612 -1.28 8.19 6.02
N GLY A 613 -0.24 7.81 5.27
CA GLY A 613 -0.13 8.12 3.84
C GLY A 613 0.87 9.22 3.43
N LYS A 614 2.13 9.12 3.86
CA LYS A 614 3.25 9.58 3.01
C LYS A 614 3.84 8.36 2.32
N PHE A 615 3.67 8.27 1.01
CA PHE A 615 4.32 7.23 0.21
C PHE A 615 5.80 7.59 0.07
N PRO A 616 6.74 6.68 0.37
CA PRO A 616 8.14 6.92 0.03
C PRO A 616 8.30 6.96 -1.49
N LEU A 617 9.33 7.66 -1.95
CA LEU A 617 9.86 7.57 -3.31
C LEU A 617 10.10 6.09 -3.68
N SER A 618 9.65 5.59 -4.82
CA SER A 618 9.94 4.20 -5.22
C SER A 618 11.44 3.96 -5.45
N THR A 619 11.91 2.71 -5.32
CA THR A 619 13.33 2.36 -5.49
C THR A 619 13.86 2.72 -6.88
N TYR A 620 13.06 2.50 -7.92
CA TYR A 620 13.39 2.90 -9.30
C TYR A 620 13.50 4.42 -9.46
N LEU A 621 12.55 5.20 -8.94
CA LEU A 621 12.63 6.66 -9.04
C LEU A 621 13.77 7.23 -8.20
N ALA A 622 14.07 6.65 -7.03
CA ALA A 622 15.26 7.00 -6.24
C ALA A 622 16.55 6.78 -7.03
N GLU A 623 16.67 5.65 -7.72
CA GLU A 623 17.79 5.38 -8.61
C GLU A 623 17.86 6.38 -9.78
N GLN A 624 16.75 6.67 -10.47
CA GLN A 624 16.75 7.64 -11.57
C GLN A 624 17.11 9.06 -11.11
N VAL A 625 16.70 9.48 -9.91
CA VAL A 625 17.15 10.74 -9.30
C VAL A 625 18.65 10.72 -9.04
N ARG A 626 19.22 9.63 -8.48
CA ARG A 626 20.69 9.51 -8.30
C ARG A 626 21.43 9.56 -9.64
N ILE A 627 20.92 8.93 -10.69
CA ILE A 627 21.50 9.00 -12.05
C ILE A 627 21.43 10.43 -12.61
N MET A 628 20.39 11.22 -12.31
CA MET A 628 20.32 12.63 -12.70
C MET A 628 21.32 13.52 -11.97
N LEU A 629 21.71 13.18 -10.74
CA LEU A 629 22.76 13.91 -10.00
C LEU A 629 24.17 13.56 -10.52
N ASP A 630 24.37 12.31 -10.96
CA ASP A 630 25.64 11.78 -11.50
C ASP A 630 25.95 12.28 -12.93
N ASP A 631 24.92 12.57 -13.75
CA ASP A 631 25.06 12.93 -15.17
C ASP A 631 24.65 14.39 -15.49
N PRO A 632 25.61 15.34 -15.62
CA PRO A 632 25.36 16.72 -16.00
C PRO A 632 24.67 16.93 -17.36
N GLN A 633 24.71 15.96 -18.28
CA GLN A 633 23.99 16.09 -19.55
C GLN A 633 22.48 16.06 -19.35
N ARG A 634 21.98 15.41 -18.29
CA ARG A 634 20.55 15.35 -17.95
C ARG A 634 20.02 16.69 -17.45
N TRP A 635 20.86 17.56 -16.89
CA TRP A 635 20.43 18.86 -16.35
C TRP A 635 19.89 19.80 -17.43
N LYS A 636 20.27 19.59 -18.70
CA LYS A 636 19.72 20.32 -19.87
C LYS A 636 18.22 20.10 -20.09
N LYS A 637 17.61 19.12 -19.42
CA LYS A 637 16.16 18.82 -19.45
C LYS A 637 15.43 19.28 -18.19
N LEU A 638 16.11 19.99 -17.29
CA LEU A 638 15.55 20.57 -16.06
C LEU A 638 15.32 22.08 -16.28
N PRO A 639 14.40 22.71 -15.52
CA PRO A 639 14.31 24.16 -15.42
C PRO A 639 15.66 24.76 -14.99
N GLU A 640 16.02 25.92 -15.54
CA GLU A 640 17.33 26.54 -15.35
C GLU A 640 17.67 26.76 -13.86
N GLN A 641 16.71 27.26 -13.07
CA GLN A 641 16.82 27.40 -11.61
C GLN A 641 17.19 26.11 -10.84
N VAL A 642 16.90 24.92 -11.39
CA VAL A 642 17.28 23.62 -10.81
C VAL A 642 18.62 23.16 -11.35
N ALA A 643 18.89 23.38 -12.64
CA ALA A 643 20.21 23.10 -13.23
C ALA A 643 21.32 23.94 -12.56
N ASP A 644 21.05 25.22 -12.30
CA ASP A 644 21.96 26.12 -11.58
C ASP A 644 22.19 25.69 -10.14
N TRP A 645 21.13 25.29 -9.43
CA TRP A 645 21.26 24.74 -8.07
C TRP A 645 22.22 23.53 -8.02
N LEU A 646 22.18 22.65 -9.02
CA LEU A 646 23.11 21.52 -9.15
C LEU A 646 24.53 21.97 -9.53
N ARG A 647 24.68 23.00 -10.39
CA ARG A 647 26.00 23.61 -10.71
C ARG A 647 26.65 24.21 -9.46
N PHE A 648 25.93 25.06 -8.71
CA PHE A 648 26.44 25.64 -7.47
C PHE A 648 26.81 24.58 -6.41
N GLN A 649 26.08 23.45 -6.35
CA GLN A 649 26.44 22.32 -5.50
C GLN A 649 27.77 21.68 -5.95
N ALA A 650 27.98 21.51 -7.27
CA ALA A 650 29.21 20.97 -7.82
C ALA A 650 30.42 21.92 -7.58
N ASP A 651 30.21 23.24 -7.57
CA ASP A 651 31.24 24.23 -7.29
C ASP A 651 31.63 24.27 -5.80
N LYS A 652 30.64 24.20 -4.89
CA LYS A 652 30.86 24.30 -3.43
C LYS A 652 31.21 22.98 -2.74
N SER A 653 30.89 21.84 -3.37
CA SER A 653 31.07 20.50 -2.77
C SER A 653 31.26 19.45 -3.87
N VAL A 654 30.39 18.45 -3.96
CA VAL A 654 30.24 17.49 -5.07
C VAL A 654 28.77 17.05 -5.16
N LEU A 655 28.41 16.42 -6.26
CA LEU A 655 27.19 15.61 -6.36
C LEU A 655 27.53 14.12 -6.16
N PRO A 656 26.65 13.33 -5.52
CA PRO A 656 26.85 11.89 -5.38
C PRO A 656 26.73 11.19 -6.73
N LYS A 657 27.58 10.18 -6.98
CA LYS A 657 27.38 9.25 -8.09
C LYS A 657 26.21 8.31 -7.80
N ARG A 658 25.73 7.59 -8.82
CA ARG A 658 24.61 6.63 -8.74
C ARG A 658 24.65 5.70 -7.51
N ASP A 659 25.83 5.17 -7.21
CA ASP A 659 26.04 4.18 -6.16
C ASP A 659 26.61 4.76 -4.85
N ASP A 660 27.09 6.00 -4.85
CA ASP A 660 27.77 6.60 -3.71
C ASP A 660 26.79 7.06 -2.61
N LEU A 661 27.30 7.27 -1.40
CA LEU A 661 26.67 8.11 -0.38
C LEU A 661 27.52 9.37 -0.16
N LEU A 662 26.98 10.53 -0.52
CA LEU A 662 27.54 11.81 -0.11
C LEU A 662 27.17 12.07 1.36
N ILE A 663 28.18 12.41 2.16
CA ILE A 663 28.06 12.93 3.52
C ILE A 663 28.78 14.28 3.59
N GLU A 664 28.07 15.32 3.98
CA GLU A 664 28.60 16.66 4.21
C GLU A 664 28.59 16.99 5.70
N THR A 665 29.65 17.62 6.20
CA THR A 665 29.71 18.12 7.59
C THR A 665 30.15 19.58 7.63
N PHE A 666 29.41 20.42 8.35
CA PHE A 666 29.69 21.84 8.51
C PHE A 666 29.26 22.37 9.89
N PRO A 667 29.90 23.43 10.41
CA PRO A 667 29.41 24.18 11.56
C PRO A 667 28.28 25.15 11.17
N ARG A 668 27.35 25.44 12.08
CA ARG A 668 26.41 26.58 11.97
C ARG A 668 25.99 27.02 13.38
N GLY A 669 26.33 28.26 13.75
CA GLY A 669 26.18 28.73 15.13
C GLY A 669 26.96 27.84 16.11
N ASN A 670 26.34 27.50 17.24
CA ASN A 670 26.94 26.64 18.28
C ASN A 670 26.69 25.14 18.06
N ARG A 671 26.39 24.70 16.82
CA ARG A 671 26.05 23.31 16.48
C ARG A 671 26.85 22.85 15.25
N HIS A 672 27.13 21.56 15.20
CA HIS A 672 27.75 20.91 14.04
C HIS A 672 26.74 19.98 13.37
N TYR A 673 26.74 19.96 12.03
CA TYR A 673 25.77 19.23 11.22
C TYR A 673 26.45 18.13 10.42
N LEU A 674 25.72 17.04 10.21
CA LEU A 674 26.01 15.96 9.27
C LEU A 674 24.78 15.84 8.38
N VAL A 675 24.93 16.01 7.07
CA VAL A 675 23.88 15.76 6.08
C VAL A 675 24.31 14.62 5.17
N ALA A 676 23.49 13.59 5.09
CA ALA A 676 23.67 12.44 4.21
C ALA A 676 22.56 12.42 3.15
N TYR A 677 22.87 11.95 1.93
CA TYR A 677 21.96 11.96 0.78
C TYR A 677 21.73 10.55 0.20
N PRO A 678 20.89 9.68 0.82
CA PRO A 678 20.73 8.29 0.37
C PRO A 678 19.62 8.10 -0.68
N PHE A 679 18.61 8.97 -0.71
CA PHE A 679 17.43 8.92 -1.60
C PHE A 679 16.45 7.75 -1.39
N GLU A 680 16.56 6.99 -0.29
CA GLU A 680 15.73 5.80 -0.04
C GLU A 680 14.39 6.08 0.65
N GLY A 681 13.88 7.31 0.61
CA GLY A 681 12.60 7.64 1.19
C GLY A 681 12.63 7.84 2.71
N ARG A 682 11.64 8.58 3.21
CA ARG A 682 11.62 9.05 4.59
C ARG A 682 11.68 7.96 5.66
N LEU A 683 11.07 6.79 5.45
CA LEU A 683 11.02 5.72 6.47
C LEU A 683 12.39 5.04 6.68
N ALA A 684 13.10 4.74 5.60
CA ALA A 684 14.47 4.24 5.66
C ALA A 684 15.40 5.28 6.33
N HIS A 685 15.29 6.54 5.93
CA HIS A 685 16.09 7.64 6.50
C HIS A 685 15.76 7.93 7.97
N GLN A 686 14.50 7.79 8.40
CA GLN A 686 14.13 7.89 9.82
C GLN A 686 14.78 6.76 10.63
N THR A 687 14.67 5.52 10.16
CA THR A 687 15.30 4.35 10.79
C THR A 687 16.82 4.53 10.91
N LEU A 688 17.48 4.93 9.81
CA LEU A 688 18.90 5.25 9.78
C LEU A 688 19.27 6.36 10.78
N GLY A 689 18.50 7.45 10.84
CA GLY A 689 18.74 8.55 11.78
C GLY A 689 18.72 8.11 13.25
N MET A 690 17.82 7.18 13.60
CA MET A 690 17.73 6.62 14.96
C MET A 690 18.92 5.73 15.32
N LEU A 691 19.38 4.90 14.38
CA LEU A 691 20.56 4.04 14.58
C LEU A 691 21.87 4.87 14.61
N LEU A 692 22.02 5.80 13.67
CA LEU A 692 23.19 6.70 13.60
C LEU A 692 23.31 7.60 14.82
N THR A 693 22.21 8.14 15.36
CA THR A 693 22.28 8.95 16.59
C THR A 693 22.74 8.13 17.79
N ARG A 694 22.27 6.88 17.96
CA ARG A 694 22.81 5.97 19.00
C ARG A 694 24.31 5.70 18.82
N ARG A 695 24.79 5.45 17.59
CA ARG A 695 26.21 5.22 17.29
C ARG A 695 27.09 6.47 17.52
N LEU A 696 26.60 7.64 17.09
CA LEU A 696 27.26 8.92 17.30
C LEU A 696 27.35 9.29 18.79
N ASP A 697 26.31 9.02 19.57
CA ASP A 697 26.32 9.25 21.01
C ASP A 697 27.34 8.35 21.74
N ARG A 698 27.35 7.04 21.46
CA ARG A 698 28.39 6.11 21.94
C ARG A 698 29.81 6.54 21.55
N ALA A 699 29.97 7.17 20.39
CA ALA A 699 31.25 7.73 19.93
C ALA A 699 31.59 9.11 20.51
N GLY A 700 30.75 9.68 21.38
CA GLY A 700 30.97 10.94 22.07
C GLY A 700 30.58 12.20 21.28
N ALA A 701 29.86 12.07 20.17
CA ALA A 701 29.47 13.21 19.34
C ALA A 701 28.41 14.11 20.00
N ARG A 702 27.61 13.56 20.93
CA ARG A 702 26.47 14.22 21.60
C ARG A 702 25.45 14.78 20.58
N PRO A 703 24.76 13.91 19.81
CA PRO A 703 23.69 14.34 18.92
C PRO A 703 22.52 14.91 19.72
N LEU A 704 21.95 16.01 19.24
CA LEU A 704 20.79 16.69 19.82
C LEU A 704 19.49 16.30 19.12
N GLY A 705 19.56 15.87 17.86
CA GLY A 705 18.40 15.45 17.09
C GLY A 705 18.74 15.13 15.63
N PHE A 706 17.73 14.69 14.89
CA PHE A 706 17.81 14.44 13.46
C PHE A 706 16.49 14.77 12.75
N VAL A 707 16.55 15.03 11.45
CA VAL A 707 15.39 15.15 10.55
C VAL A 707 15.62 14.32 9.28
N ALA A 708 14.55 13.76 8.72
CA ALA A 708 14.59 12.92 7.55
C ALA A 708 13.54 13.34 6.51
N THR A 709 13.96 13.44 5.26
CA THR A 709 13.12 13.66 4.07
C THR A 709 13.16 12.43 3.17
N ASP A 710 12.51 12.47 2.00
CA ASP A 710 12.65 11.37 1.02
C ASP A 710 14.05 11.27 0.40
N TYR A 711 14.82 12.36 0.47
CA TYR A 711 16.09 12.52 -0.27
C TYR A 711 17.31 12.47 0.65
N ALA A 712 17.19 13.01 1.87
CA ALA A 712 18.30 13.22 2.78
C ALA A 712 17.96 12.96 4.26
N LEU A 713 19.00 12.82 5.07
CA LEU A 713 18.99 12.73 6.52
C LEU A 713 19.98 13.78 7.06
N ALA A 714 19.53 14.61 8.02
CA ALA A 714 20.40 15.55 8.71
C ALA A 714 20.41 15.24 10.22
N ILE A 715 21.61 15.22 10.82
CA ILE A 715 21.85 15.05 12.25
C ILE A 715 22.63 16.28 12.74
N TRP A 716 22.29 16.81 13.92
CA TRP A 716 23.04 17.91 14.54
C TRP A 716 23.51 17.55 15.94
N SER A 717 24.70 18.02 16.30
CA SER A 717 25.40 17.65 17.53
C SER A 717 26.18 18.82 18.15
N LEU A 718 26.59 18.65 19.40
CA LEU A 718 27.46 19.59 20.11
C LEU A 718 28.94 19.41 19.73
N ALA A 719 29.40 18.20 19.44
CA ALA A 719 30.78 17.97 19.02
C ALA A 719 30.96 18.11 17.50
N ASP A 720 32.17 18.51 17.09
CA ASP A 720 32.57 18.61 15.68
C ASP A 720 32.75 17.23 15.02
N MET A 721 31.65 16.71 14.47
CA MET A 721 31.64 15.47 13.67
C MET A 721 32.61 15.52 12.49
N GLY A 722 32.81 16.69 11.88
CA GLY A 722 33.73 16.87 10.77
C GLY A 722 35.20 16.70 11.16
N ARG A 723 35.57 17.08 12.39
CA ARG A 723 36.87 16.77 12.99
C ARG A 723 36.96 15.30 13.43
N MET A 724 35.89 14.74 14.00
CA MET A 724 35.83 13.33 14.43
C MET A 724 36.05 12.34 13.28
N PHE A 725 35.41 12.55 12.12
CA PHE A 725 35.56 11.68 10.96
C PHE A 725 36.94 11.80 10.31
N ARG A 726 37.54 13.00 10.28
CA ARG A 726 38.95 13.20 9.87
C ARG A 726 39.92 12.46 10.78
N ALA A 727 39.63 12.40 12.08
CA ALA A 727 40.36 11.59 13.06
C ALA A 727 40.01 10.09 13.03
N ARG A 728 39.08 9.66 12.16
CA ARG A 728 38.54 8.29 12.05
C ARG A 728 38.00 7.73 13.37
N LYS A 729 37.39 8.58 14.21
CA LYS A 729 36.80 8.22 15.52
C LYS A 729 35.38 8.79 15.64
N PRO A 730 34.33 8.08 15.16
CA PRO A 730 34.39 6.79 14.46
C PRO A 730 34.82 6.96 13.00
N SER A 731 35.18 5.87 12.32
CA SER A 731 35.27 5.89 10.85
C SER A 731 33.87 5.86 10.24
N LEU A 732 33.68 6.49 9.08
CA LEU A 732 32.38 6.50 8.41
C LEU A 732 31.92 5.11 7.96
N SER A 733 32.84 4.23 7.58
CA SER A 733 32.52 2.84 7.25
C SER A 733 31.97 2.07 8.45
N GLN A 734 32.53 2.25 9.65
CA GLN A 734 31.98 1.67 10.89
C GLN A 734 30.65 2.30 11.29
N LEU A 735 30.50 3.62 11.09
CA LEU A 735 29.28 4.34 11.43
C LEU A 735 28.09 3.86 10.58
N PHE A 736 28.33 3.56 9.30
CA PHE A 736 27.35 3.08 8.32
C PHE A 736 27.47 1.57 8.03
N ASP A 737 28.05 0.78 8.93
CA ASP A 737 28.15 -0.67 8.74
C ASP A 737 26.76 -1.34 8.85
N GLN A 738 26.54 -2.41 8.09
CA GLN A 738 25.26 -3.13 8.02
C GLN A 738 24.94 -3.87 9.33
N ASP A 739 25.93 -4.11 10.19
CA ASP A 739 25.75 -4.66 11.54
C ASP A 739 24.73 -3.89 12.40
N MET A 740 24.44 -2.63 12.07
CA MET A 740 23.40 -1.83 12.75
C MET A 740 21.98 -2.42 12.63
N LEU A 741 21.74 -3.29 11.65
CA LEU A 741 20.45 -3.95 11.42
C LEU A 741 20.28 -5.23 12.26
N GLY A 742 21.33 -5.67 12.96
CA GLY A 742 21.26 -6.72 13.98
C GLY A 742 20.92 -6.14 15.35
N ASP A 743 21.83 -6.32 16.31
CA ASP A 743 21.61 -6.04 17.73
C ASP A 743 21.22 -4.58 18.02
N ASP A 744 21.74 -3.60 17.27
CA ASP A 744 21.39 -2.18 17.46
C ASP A 744 19.91 -1.89 17.12
N LEU A 745 19.39 -2.54 16.07
CA LEU A 745 17.99 -2.44 15.65
C LEU A 745 17.05 -3.19 16.59
N GLU A 746 17.39 -4.43 16.98
CA GLU A 746 16.60 -5.21 17.95
C GLU A 746 16.57 -4.53 19.33
N ALA A 747 17.71 -4.04 19.83
CA ALA A 747 17.77 -3.29 21.09
C ALA A 747 16.98 -1.97 21.01
N TRP A 748 16.93 -1.32 19.85
CA TRP A 748 16.08 -0.13 19.67
C TRP A 748 14.59 -0.49 19.59
N LEU A 749 14.24 -1.53 18.84
CA LEU A 749 12.86 -2.04 18.73
C LEU A 749 12.30 -2.43 20.10
N ALA A 750 13.09 -3.10 20.94
CA ALA A 750 12.71 -3.54 22.28
C ALA A 750 12.38 -2.38 23.24
N ASP A 751 13.06 -1.24 23.09
CA ASP A 751 12.82 0.00 23.85
C ASP A 751 11.69 0.87 23.23
N SER A 752 11.34 0.63 21.97
CA SER A 752 10.49 1.50 21.17
C SER A 752 9.00 1.23 21.34
N TRP A 753 8.21 2.30 21.47
CA TRP A 753 6.73 2.26 21.44
C TRP A 753 6.18 1.67 20.12
N LEU A 754 7.03 1.58 19.08
CA LEU A 754 6.68 1.02 17.77
C LEU A 754 6.21 -0.44 17.84
N LEU A 755 6.88 -1.30 18.63
CA LEU A 755 6.48 -2.70 18.76
C LEU A 755 5.11 -2.82 19.46
N LYS A 756 4.81 -2.01 20.48
CA LYS A 756 3.49 -2.00 21.14
C LYS A 756 2.37 -1.57 20.16
N ARG A 757 2.61 -0.51 19.38
CA ARG A 757 1.69 -0.07 18.32
C ARG A 757 1.45 -1.15 17.26
N THR A 758 2.48 -1.88 16.88
CA THR A 758 2.41 -2.96 15.88
C THR A 758 1.75 -4.22 16.44
N PHE A 759 2.06 -4.57 17.68
CA PHE A 759 1.43 -5.67 18.39
C PHE A 759 -0.07 -5.45 18.55
N ARG A 760 -0.50 -4.22 18.85
CA ARG A 760 -1.92 -3.85 18.86
C ARG A 760 -2.61 -4.20 17.55
N ASN A 761 -1.92 -4.06 16.41
CA ASN A 761 -2.46 -4.42 15.11
C ASN A 761 -2.58 -5.94 14.96
N CYS A 762 -1.49 -6.69 15.18
CA CYS A 762 -1.49 -8.16 15.14
C CYS A 762 -2.52 -8.78 16.11
N ALA A 763 -2.69 -8.22 17.32
CA ALA A 763 -3.63 -8.68 18.33
C ALA A 763 -5.10 -8.45 17.94
N LEU A 764 -5.40 -7.39 17.18
CA LEU A 764 -6.74 -7.14 16.63
C LEU A 764 -7.05 -8.09 15.47
N ILE A 765 -6.12 -8.23 14.51
CA ILE A 765 -6.31 -9.09 13.31
C ILE A 765 -6.47 -10.56 13.71
N SER A 766 -5.59 -11.07 14.57
CA SER A 766 -5.63 -12.45 15.08
C SER A 766 -6.80 -12.75 16.02
N GLY A 767 -7.65 -11.76 16.32
CA GLY A 767 -8.78 -11.87 17.24
C GLY A 767 -8.37 -12.17 18.69
N LEU A 768 -7.14 -11.81 19.11
CA LEU A 768 -6.72 -11.90 20.51
C LEU A 768 -7.38 -10.79 21.35
N ILE A 769 -7.48 -9.60 20.78
CA ILE A 769 -8.26 -8.48 21.32
C ILE A 769 -9.40 -8.17 20.35
N GLU A 770 -10.60 -8.12 20.92
CA GLU A 770 -11.82 -7.80 20.20
C GLU A 770 -12.20 -6.34 20.44
N LYS A 771 -12.44 -5.57 19.38
CA LYS A 771 -12.86 -4.16 19.47
C LYS A 771 -14.38 -4.05 19.66
N ARG A 772 -15.15 -4.86 18.92
CA ARG A 772 -16.62 -4.81 18.88
C ARG A 772 -17.24 -6.02 19.58
N HIS A 773 -18.17 -5.76 20.49
CA HIS A 773 -19.02 -6.76 21.13
C HIS A 773 -20.50 -6.47 20.81
N PRO A 774 -21.44 -7.40 21.05
CA PRO A 774 -22.86 -7.13 20.88
C PRO A 774 -23.32 -5.93 21.71
N GLY A 775 -23.70 -4.83 21.04
CA GLY A 775 -24.17 -3.58 21.66
C GLY A 775 -23.10 -2.68 22.29
N GLN A 776 -21.80 -3.01 22.19
CA GLN A 776 -20.69 -2.25 22.80
C GLN A 776 -19.46 -2.23 21.89
N GLU A 777 -18.76 -1.11 21.79
CA GLU A 777 -17.46 -1.00 21.10
C GLU A 777 -16.44 -0.38 22.05
N LYS A 778 -15.26 -0.99 22.17
CA LYS A 778 -14.17 -0.49 23.02
C LYS A 778 -13.55 0.76 22.40
N SER A 779 -13.25 1.76 23.23
CA SER A 779 -12.52 2.96 22.77
C SER A 779 -11.07 2.64 22.38
N GLY A 780 -10.45 3.49 21.57
CA GLY A 780 -9.04 3.35 21.19
C GLY A 780 -8.10 3.23 22.40
N ARG A 781 -8.39 3.98 23.46
CA ARG A 781 -7.68 3.91 24.76
C ARG A 781 -7.86 2.57 25.46
N GLN A 782 -9.08 2.03 25.53
CA GLN A 782 -9.34 0.72 26.16
C GLN A 782 -8.65 -0.43 25.42
N VAL A 783 -8.65 -0.38 24.07
CA VAL A 783 -7.92 -1.35 23.25
C VAL A 783 -6.42 -1.26 23.53
N THR A 784 -5.84 -0.05 23.50
CA THR A 784 -4.39 0.16 23.69
C THR A 784 -3.91 -0.30 25.06
N VAL A 785 -4.60 0.06 26.15
CA VAL A 785 -4.28 -0.44 27.51
C VAL A 785 -4.34 -1.97 27.60
N SER A 786 -5.31 -2.59 26.91
CA SER A 786 -5.42 -4.06 26.89
C SER A 786 -4.30 -4.72 26.11
N THR A 787 -3.85 -4.14 24.99
CA THR A 787 -2.78 -4.70 24.16
C THR A 787 -1.41 -4.50 24.76
N ASP A 788 -1.15 -3.37 25.42
CA ASP A 788 0.13 -3.08 26.05
C ASP A 788 0.40 -4.04 27.22
N LEU A 789 -0.61 -4.29 28.07
CA LEU A 789 -0.52 -5.27 29.15
C LEU A 789 -0.24 -6.69 28.64
N ILE A 790 -0.93 -7.11 27.57
CA ILE A 790 -0.71 -8.44 26.99
C ILE A 790 0.68 -8.53 26.34
N TYR A 791 1.13 -7.49 25.65
CA TYR A 791 2.47 -7.43 25.07
C TYR A 791 3.54 -7.59 26.14
N ASP A 792 3.45 -6.85 27.26
CA ASP A 792 4.43 -6.91 28.34
C ASP A 792 4.44 -8.31 29.01
N VAL A 793 3.27 -8.93 29.19
CA VAL A 793 3.14 -10.32 29.69
C VAL A 793 3.76 -11.33 28.72
N LEU A 794 3.43 -11.28 27.42
CA LEU A 794 3.98 -12.20 26.43
C LEU A 794 5.50 -12.02 26.29
N ARG A 795 6.00 -10.78 26.24
CA ARG A 795 7.44 -10.50 26.17
C ARG A 795 8.21 -11.08 27.37
N SER A 796 7.59 -11.08 28.56
CA SER A 796 8.23 -11.54 29.80
C SER A 796 8.13 -13.05 30.05
N HIS A 797 7.10 -13.72 29.51
CA HIS A 797 6.80 -15.13 29.82
C HIS A 797 6.80 -16.07 28.61
N GLU A 798 6.71 -15.56 27.38
CA GLU A 798 6.62 -16.33 26.14
C GLU A 798 7.21 -15.51 24.97
N PRO A 799 8.52 -15.16 24.99
CA PRO A 799 9.14 -14.21 24.04
C PRO A 799 9.12 -14.68 22.57
N ASP A 800 8.95 -15.98 22.35
CA ASP A 800 8.81 -16.62 21.05
C ASP A 800 7.35 -16.67 20.53
N HIS A 801 6.38 -16.14 21.28
CA HIS A 801 4.94 -16.21 20.96
C HIS A 801 4.63 -15.78 19.52
N ILE A 802 3.69 -16.48 18.87
CA ILE A 802 3.39 -16.35 17.44
C ILE A 802 3.05 -14.90 17.02
N LEU A 803 2.41 -14.12 17.90
CA LEU A 803 2.11 -12.72 17.63
C LEU A 803 3.29 -11.78 17.86
N LEU A 804 4.27 -12.12 18.70
CA LEU A 804 5.52 -11.37 18.80
C LEU A 804 6.34 -11.58 17.52
N GLN A 805 6.37 -12.80 16.98
CA GLN A 805 6.97 -13.10 15.68
C GLN A 805 6.27 -12.30 14.55
N ALA A 806 4.94 -12.34 14.47
CA ALA A 806 4.17 -11.51 13.53
C ALA A 806 4.41 -9.99 13.71
N THR A 807 4.55 -9.53 14.95
CA THR A 807 4.81 -8.11 15.26
C THR A 807 6.18 -7.65 14.77
N ARG A 808 7.23 -8.48 14.92
CA ARG A 808 8.57 -8.18 14.39
C ARG A 808 8.55 -8.07 12.86
N ALA A 809 7.91 -9.03 12.19
CA ALA A 809 7.76 -9.02 10.73
C ALA A 809 6.98 -7.78 10.21
N ASP A 810 5.85 -7.44 10.85
CA ASP A 810 5.07 -6.24 10.53
C ASP A 810 5.88 -4.94 10.76
N ALA A 811 6.65 -4.86 11.85
CA ALA A 811 7.43 -3.67 12.17
C ALA A 811 8.55 -3.44 11.15
N ALA A 812 9.24 -4.52 10.73
CA ALA A 812 10.33 -4.51 9.77
C ALA A 812 9.91 -4.25 8.32
N THR A 813 8.62 -4.37 8.00
CA THR A 813 8.05 -4.12 6.65
C THR A 813 7.19 -2.87 6.57
N GLY A 814 6.45 -2.52 7.63
CA GLY A 814 5.38 -1.52 7.58
C GLY A 814 5.66 -0.18 8.25
N LEU A 815 6.59 -0.13 9.22
CA LEU A 815 6.92 1.09 9.97
C LEU A 815 8.40 1.46 9.90
N LEU A 816 9.24 0.46 9.63
CA LEU A 816 10.65 0.60 9.30
C LEU A 816 10.81 0.00 7.90
N ASP A 817 11.54 0.68 7.02
CA ASP A 817 11.83 0.15 5.69
C ASP A 817 13.18 -0.57 5.73
N VAL A 818 13.22 -1.70 6.46
CA VAL A 818 14.47 -2.39 6.82
C VAL A 818 15.12 -3.03 5.61
N SER A 819 14.34 -3.62 4.69
CA SER A 819 14.86 -4.19 3.43
C SER A 819 15.59 -3.12 2.62
N ARG A 820 14.95 -1.98 2.39
CA ARG A 820 15.53 -0.91 1.61
C ARG A 820 16.72 -0.23 2.30
N LEU A 821 16.69 -0.15 3.63
CA LEU A 821 17.85 0.28 4.41
C LEU A 821 19.02 -0.70 4.23
N ALA A 822 18.77 -2.02 4.28
CA ALA A 822 19.79 -3.04 4.03
C ALA A 822 20.36 -2.97 2.60
N GLU A 823 19.50 -2.82 1.59
CA GLU A 823 19.89 -2.61 0.19
C GLU A 823 20.78 -1.37 0.03
N MET A 824 20.47 -0.28 0.72
CA MET A 824 21.29 0.93 0.68
C MET A 824 22.61 0.78 1.41
N LEU A 825 22.64 0.20 2.62
CA LEU A 825 23.90 -0.05 3.35
C LEU A 825 24.84 -0.96 2.54
N SER A 826 24.28 -1.96 1.85
CA SER A 826 24.99 -2.81 0.88
C SER A 826 25.50 -2.02 -0.34
N ARG A 827 24.64 -1.18 -0.97
CA ARG A 827 25.02 -0.31 -2.10
C ARG A 827 26.22 0.57 -1.77
N ILE A 828 26.19 1.24 -0.62
CA ILE A 828 27.18 2.26 -0.23
C ILE A 828 28.46 1.68 0.37
N GLN A 829 28.56 0.35 0.52
CA GLN A 829 29.72 -0.30 1.15
C GLN A 829 31.00 0.05 0.37
N GLY A 830 31.96 0.69 1.05
CA GLY A 830 33.19 1.21 0.43
C GLY A 830 33.01 2.45 -0.48
N ARG A 831 31.80 2.99 -0.60
CA ARG A 831 31.40 4.08 -1.52
C ARG A 831 30.83 5.31 -0.79
N ILE A 832 31.40 5.63 0.38
CA ILE A 832 31.03 6.82 1.16
C ILE A 832 31.99 7.97 0.82
N VAL A 833 31.44 9.07 0.31
CA VAL A 833 32.18 10.30 -0.02
C VAL A 833 31.92 11.34 1.07
N HIS A 834 32.96 11.71 1.82
CA HIS A 834 32.87 12.75 2.86
C HIS A 834 33.40 14.09 2.38
N LYS A 835 32.64 15.16 2.63
CA LYS A 835 33.07 16.55 2.44
C LYS A 835 32.94 17.32 3.75
N HIS A 836 34.07 17.85 4.21
CA HIS A 836 34.11 18.82 5.29
C HIS A 836 34.00 20.22 4.70
N LEU A 837 32.94 20.94 5.03
CA LEU A 837 32.66 22.28 4.51
C LEU A 837 32.75 23.32 5.64
N GLU A 838 33.12 24.55 5.30
CA GLU A 838 33.16 25.67 6.26
C GLU A 838 31.78 26.30 6.48
N GLN A 839 30.88 26.12 5.50
CA GLN A 839 29.52 26.65 5.47
C GLN A 839 28.55 25.61 4.86
N ILE A 840 27.26 25.90 4.92
CA ILE A 840 26.20 25.08 4.32
C ILE A 840 26.35 24.98 2.78
N SER A 841 26.01 23.81 2.23
CA SER A 841 25.98 23.56 0.77
C SER A 841 24.60 23.88 0.16
N PRO A 842 24.51 24.19 -1.14
CA PRO A 842 23.22 24.34 -1.84
C PRO A 842 22.30 23.13 -1.69
N LEU A 843 22.85 21.90 -1.70
CA LEU A 843 22.07 20.67 -1.58
C LEU A 843 21.54 20.41 -0.16
N ALA A 844 22.16 21.02 0.87
CA ALA A 844 21.73 20.91 2.27
C ALA A 844 20.55 21.84 2.62
N VAL A 845 20.35 22.95 1.90
CA VAL A 845 19.28 23.93 2.19
C VAL A 845 17.90 23.28 2.36
N PRO A 846 17.42 22.39 1.47
CA PRO A 846 16.08 21.83 1.56
C PRO A 846 15.79 21.07 2.87
N ILE A 847 16.78 20.36 3.42
CA ILE A 847 16.60 19.59 4.65
C ILE A 847 16.78 20.45 5.91
N MET A 848 17.65 21.47 5.86
CA MET A 848 17.81 22.43 6.95
C MET A 848 16.51 23.22 7.20
N LEU A 849 15.79 23.58 6.13
CA LEU A 849 14.47 24.22 6.21
C LEU A 849 13.36 23.36 6.84
N GLU A 850 13.55 22.04 6.96
CA GLU A 850 12.60 21.15 7.64
C GLU A 850 12.89 21.01 9.14
N ILE A 851 14.12 21.29 9.60
CA ILE A 851 14.50 21.26 11.03
C ILE A 851 13.62 22.25 11.82
N GLY A 852 13.48 23.48 11.32
CA GLY A 852 12.70 24.54 11.97
C GLY A 852 11.19 24.39 11.94
N LYS A 853 10.65 23.29 11.43
CA LYS A 853 9.20 23.00 11.35
C LYS A 853 8.74 21.88 12.30
N MET A 854 9.67 21.22 12.99
CA MET A 854 9.35 20.11 13.90
C MET A 854 9.34 20.60 15.35
N PRO A 855 8.26 20.40 16.12
CA PRO A 855 8.27 20.69 17.54
C PRO A 855 9.23 19.72 18.25
N VAL A 856 10.24 20.26 18.93
CA VAL A 856 11.17 19.49 19.76
C VAL A 856 10.56 19.35 21.15
N HIS A 857 10.33 18.12 21.61
CA HIS A 857 9.86 17.88 22.97
C HIS A 857 11.02 18.00 23.98
N GLY A 858 11.19 19.19 24.55
CA GLY A 858 12.10 19.48 25.66
C GLY A 858 11.93 20.93 26.14
N GLU A 859 12.16 21.19 27.42
CA GLU A 859 11.85 22.49 28.07
C GLU A 859 12.79 23.66 27.68
N ALA A 860 13.55 23.58 26.58
CA ALA A 860 14.66 24.51 26.32
C ALA A 860 15.10 24.71 24.85
N ASP A 861 14.28 24.46 23.81
CA ASP A 861 14.76 24.64 22.41
C ASP A 861 13.73 25.23 21.41
N ASP A 862 13.03 26.30 21.79
CA ASP A 862 12.12 27.09 20.91
C ASP A 862 12.84 27.87 19.78
N THR A 863 14.17 27.75 19.63
CA THR A 863 15.00 28.65 18.79
C THR A 863 15.39 28.09 17.42
N LEU A 864 14.75 27.01 16.95
CA LEU A 864 15.10 26.34 15.68
C LEU A 864 14.43 26.91 14.41
N LEU A 865 13.67 28.01 14.50
CA LEU A 865 13.12 28.69 13.33
C LEU A 865 14.24 29.31 12.48
N MET A 866 14.63 28.61 11.41
CA MET A 866 15.64 29.08 10.45
C MET A 866 15.01 29.97 9.39
N ASP A 867 15.52 31.19 9.22
CA ASP A 867 15.14 32.04 8.09
C ASP A 867 15.63 31.41 6.77
N ALA A 868 14.70 31.33 5.81
CA ALA A 868 14.95 30.73 4.52
C ALA A 868 15.78 31.62 3.58
N ALA A 869 15.66 32.96 3.69
CA ALA A 869 16.46 33.87 2.88
C ALA A 869 17.95 33.78 3.29
N THR A 870 18.22 33.97 4.59
CA THR A 870 19.57 33.85 5.16
C THR A 870 20.23 32.50 4.84
N LEU A 871 19.50 31.38 4.97
CA LEU A 871 20.01 30.04 4.62
C LEU A 871 20.41 29.92 3.15
N VAL A 872 19.65 30.53 2.25
CA VAL A 872 19.91 30.49 0.81
C VAL A 872 21.10 31.38 0.45
N GLU A 873 21.19 32.59 1.00
CA GLU A 873 22.31 33.51 0.76
C GLU A 873 23.65 32.89 1.16
N GLU A 874 23.75 32.32 2.37
CA GLU A 874 24.94 31.58 2.81
C GLU A 874 25.28 30.40 1.88
N ALA A 875 24.26 29.60 1.54
CA ALA A 875 24.44 28.42 0.70
C ALA A 875 24.84 28.76 -0.73
N MET A 876 24.41 29.90 -1.28
CA MET A 876 24.70 30.33 -2.65
C MET A 876 25.97 31.18 -2.74
N GLY A 877 26.29 31.96 -1.70
CA GLY A 877 27.51 32.78 -1.64
C GLY A 877 27.43 34.11 -2.41
N THR A 878 26.23 34.55 -2.77
CA THR A 878 25.97 35.90 -3.26
C THR A 878 26.19 36.91 -2.13
N LYS A 879 27.23 37.73 -2.28
CA LYS A 879 27.41 39.00 -1.56
C LYS A 879 26.91 40.16 -2.43
#